data_AF-A0A6J2T2K9-F1
#
_entry.id   AF-A0A6J2T2K9-F1
#
_cell.length_a   1.000
_cell.length_b   1.000
_cell.length_c   1.000
_cell.angle_alpha   90.00
_cell.angle_beta   90.00
_cell.angle_gamma   90.00
#
_symmetry.space_group_name_H-M   'P 1'
#
loop_
_entity.id
_entity.type
_entity.pdbx_description
1 polymer ?
#
loop_
_entity_poly.entity_id
_entity_poly.type
_entity_poly.pdbx_seq_one_letter_code
_entity_poly.pdbx_strand_id
1 'polypeptide(L)'
;MTDETTPLTTGSTGFAAVPPYQGPAYVFPGVSPRSRRNKMNQFQCCITVTLLVIVIAALCLALVMNNSYRDGASGPSFFFATNETDATLAGNKVPLADEAEAEWALTHEPVNKRAGEQAVSAGIKALGDREILEEGLQPSAVNTPAFRHYRSLSTNPEARKLARRGYVENHATMNIAQRFNYSKEPGRSNIGHGPRIVLPDPTSDHLKCDFNARYRRANGVCNNKKHPRNFGAAMVPYRRMVAPDYADGISTPRASHNMTGGRLPPAREVSLRIHRSSYDTDSNFTVMLAVFGQFLDHDITATSLTTSQEGESIDCCVPDIQTQHPECFPVLILPDDPFYIQYNVTCMNFVRSAPAPTGHFGPRQQLNQATSFIDGSVVYGNLDQRQHQLRSFINGTLRMYLTDDGRELLPISTNSEDGCNRVEMTREGKYCFESGDDRANENLLLTSMHLLWARHHNYLARNLNALNPDWDDEHIYQEARKILAAQLAHIAYNEFLPVLLGRDLAAAKGLLPDINEDSFSDTYDADVDPTIANCFAAAAFRFAHTLLPGLFNMTRENRTPEAIELHKMLFNPFSLWAEHGIDHALQAASNTAVLRVDRFFSPEVTQKLFEGPEEDHLPICGLDLVSLNIQRGRDHGIPAYPVFRRHCRLPPVDSWDQMALAMDNVTLQSIMQIYNSPADVDVYTGALSEPPLEGAIFGPLLSCIVSDQFLRLKRGDSHWYERKVGAQRFSKAQLAEIYKTTLAAIICRNSDGITRVRQRVMERHKLGTNEYMDCAQLDSFDFEPWSAAKQMKPLHKMGFSQALTLVRVMQPTQSKNNRSLDTGTVAN
;
A
#
# COMPACT_ATOMS: atom_id res chain seq x y z
N MET A 1 -34.94 35.22 -33.55
CA MET A 1 -36.36 35.38 -33.96
C MET A 1 -37.20 34.80 -32.84
N THR A 2 -37.76 35.69 -32.01
CA THR A 2 -39.19 35.73 -31.59
C THR A 2 -39.91 34.39 -31.64
N ASP A 3 -40.51 33.83 -30.58
CA ASP A 3 -41.34 34.40 -29.50
C ASP A 3 -41.46 33.33 -28.38
N GLU A 4 -41.48 33.68 -27.08
CA GLU A 4 -42.69 33.95 -26.27
C GLU A 4 -43.74 32.81 -26.39
N THR A 5 -44.32 32.17 -25.38
CA THR A 5 -44.72 32.56 -24.02
C THR A 5 -45.21 31.33 -23.22
N THR A 6 -45.06 31.44 -21.90
CA THR A 6 -45.70 30.77 -20.73
C THR A 6 -47.25 30.60 -20.80
N PRO A 7 -47.99 30.11 -19.77
CA PRO A 7 -47.72 29.13 -18.69
C PRO A 7 -48.94 28.22 -18.27
N LEU A 8 -48.65 27.28 -17.34
CA LEU A 8 -49.43 26.85 -16.16
C LEU A 8 -50.80 26.11 -16.22
N THR A 9 -50.87 25.09 -15.35
CA THR A 9 -51.94 24.66 -14.43
C THR A 9 -52.87 23.47 -14.74
N THR A 10 -52.74 22.49 -13.82
CA THR A 10 -53.79 21.74 -13.07
C THR A 10 -54.61 20.64 -13.77
N GLY A 11 -54.72 19.50 -13.07
CA GLY A 11 -56.00 18.77 -12.97
C GLY A 11 -55.94 17.26 -13.20
N SER A 12 -55.75 16.52 -12.10
CA SER A 12 -56.47 15.31 -11.69
C SER A 12 -56.91 14.22 -12.71
N THR A 13 -56.68 12.97 -12.26
CA THR A 13 -57.48 11.74 -12.44
C THR A 13 -57.51 11.04 -13.80
N GLY A 14 -57.30 9.73 -13.78
CA GLY A 14 -57.85 8.81 -14.78
C GLY A 14 -56.93 7.65 -15.17
N PHE A 15 -57.20 6.48 -14.63
CA PHE A 15 -56.71 5.18 -15.10
C PHE A 15 -57.00 4.95 -16.58
N ALA A 16 -56.06 4.32 -17.30
CA ALA A 16 -56.35 3.47 -18.44
C ALA A 16 -55.29 2.36 -18.56
N ALA A 17 -55.75 1.11 -18.48
CA ALA A 17 -54.97 -0.12 -18.57
C ALA A 17 -54.66 -0.50 -20.04
N VAL A 18 -53.52 -1.15 -20.26
CA VAL A 18 -53.17 -1.92 -21.48
C VAL A 18 -52.27 -3.12 -21.06
N PRO A 19 -52.12 -4.20 -21.85
CA PRO A 19 -52.59 -5.56 -21.59
C PRO A 19 -51.47 -6.55 -21.21
N PRO A 20 -51.80 -7.80 -20.79
CA PRO A 20 -50.79 -8.78 -20.39
C PRO A 20 -50.20 -9.47 -21.62
N TYR A 21 -48.88 -9.41 -21.79
CA TYR A 21 -48.18 -10.26 -22.75
C TYR A 21 -47.58 -11.48 -22.03
N GLN A 22 -47.95 -12.65 -22.53
CA GLN A 22 -47.59 -13.98 -22.05
C GLN A 22 -46.15 -14.33 -22.44
N GLY A 23 -45.35 -14.76 -21.47
CA GLY A 23 -44.10 -15.50 -21.69
C GLY A 23 -44.32 -17.02 -21.64
N PRO A 24 -43.43 -17.83 -22.24
CA PRO A 24 -43.67 -19.26 -22.45
C PRO A 24 -43.56 -20.08 -21.16
N ALA A 25 -44.48 -21.04 -21.01
CA ALA A 25 -44.49 -22.02 -19.93
C ALA A 25 -43.55 -23.20 -20.24
N TYR A 26 -42.45 -23.33 -19.50
CA TYR A 26 -41.72 -24.59 -19.40
C TYR A 26 -42.33 -25.43 -18.29
N VAL A 27 -43.02 -26.51 -18.69
CA VAL A 27 -43.58 -27.52 -17.79
C VAL A 27 -42.50 -28.57 -17.52
N PHE A 28 -42.00 -28.64 -16.29
CA PHE A 28 -41.31 -29.83 -15.80
C PHE A 28 -42.35 -30.84 -15.27
N PRO A 29 -42.30 -32.13 -15.64
CA PRO A 29 -43.21 -33.12 -15.09
C PRO A 29 -42.85 -33.39 -13.62
N GLY A 30 -43.74 -32.97 -12.72
CA GLY A 30 -43.63 -33.21 -11.28
C GLY A 30 -43.72 -34.70 -10.96
N VAL A 31 -42.65 -35.25 -10.39
CA VAL A 31 -42.64 -36.60 -9.81
C VAL A 31 -43.44 -36.59 -8.51
N SER A 32 -44.42 -37.49 -8.37
CA SER A 32 -45.37 -37.47 -7.25
C SER A 32 -44.70 -37.61 -5.87
N PRO A 33 -45.21 -36.95 -4.81
CA PRO A 33 -44.63 -36.98 -3.46
C PRO A 33 -44.49 -38.37 -2.82
N ARG A 34 -45.25 -39.37 -3.30
CA ARG A 34 -45.16 -40.76 -2.82
C ARG A 34 -43.90 -41.49 -3.30
N SER A 35 -43.37 -41.15 -4.48
CA SER A 35 -42.11 -41.73 -5.00
C SER A 35 -40.88 -41.21 -4.24
N ARG A 36 -40.92 -39.95 -3.79
CA ARG A 36 -39.83 -39.31 -3.02
C ARG A 36 -39.63 -39.96 -1.66
N ARG A 37 -40.71 -40.37 -0.99
CA ARG A 37 -40.63 -40.98 0.36
C ARG A 37 -40.00 -42.37 0.34
N ASN A 38 -40.31 -43.20 -0.66
CA ASN A 38 -39.69 -44.52 -0.80
C ASN A 38 -38.21 -44.44 -1.19
N LYS A 39 -37.85 -43.50 -2.10
CA LYS A 39 -36.44 -43.27 -2.45
C LYS A 39 -35.63 -42.69 -1.29
N MET A 40 -36.22 -41.83 -0.46
CA MET A 40 -35.56 -41.26 0.71
C MET A 40 -35.31 -42.31 1.80
N ASN A 41 -36.26 -43.24 2.03
CA ASN A 41 -36.06 -44.36 2.95
C ASN A 41 -35.00 -45.35 2.44
N GLN A 42 -34.96 -45.64 1.13
CA GLN A 42 -33.88 -46.44 0.54
C GLN A 42 -32.52 -45.74 0.64
N PHE A 43 -32.47 -44.42 0.40
CA PHE A 43 -31.25 -43.64 0.51
C PHE A 43 -30.74 -43.57 1.96
N GLN A 44 -31.64 -43.38 2.93
CA GLN A 44 -31.30 -43.42 4.35
C GLN A 44 -30.80 -44.80 4.78
N CYS A 45 -31.43 -45.89 4.31
CA CYS A 45 -30.98 -47.24 4.61
C CYS A 45 -29.59 -47.52 4.01
N CYS A 46 -29.37 -47.12 2.74
CA CYS A 46 -28.06 -47.24 2.09
C CYS A 46 -26.98 -46.40 2.80
N ILE A 47 -27.27 -45.17 3.21
CA ILE A 47 -26.33 -44.34 3.98
C ILE A 47 -26.03 -44.98 5.33
N THR A 48 -27.05 -45.51 6.01
CA THR A 48 -26.85 -46.12 7.34
C THR A 48 -25.99 -47.38 7.24
N VAL A 49 -26.26 -48.23 6.24
CA VAL A 49 -25.43 -49.42 5.95
C VAL A 49 -24.02 -49.01 5.54
N THR A 50 -23.86 -47.99 4.71
CA THR A 50 -22.54 -47.49 4.27
C THR A 50 -21.75 -46.93 5.44
N LEU A 51 -22.37 -46.16 6.33
CA LEU A 51 -21.75 -45.65 7.55
C LEU A 51 -21.39 -46.79 8.51
N LEU A 52 -22.24 -47.80 8.66
CA LEU A 52 -21.94 -49.00 9.46
C LEU A 52 -20.74 -49.76 8.89
N VAL A 53 -20.67 -49.94 7.57
CA VAL A 53 -19.53 -50.58 6.89
C VAL A 53 -18.27 -49.74 7.06
N ILE A 54 -18.33 -48.41 6.94
CA ILE A 54 -17.19 -47.52 7.17
C ILE A 54 -16.72 -47.60 8.63
N VAL A 55 -17.63 -47.61 9.60
CA VAL A 55 -17.27 -47.71 11.02
C VAL A 55 -16.70 -49.09 11.35
N ILE A 56 -17.26 -50.17 10.80
CA ILE A 56 -16.71 -51.53 10.95
C ILE A 56 -15.34 -51.63 10.27
N ALA A 57 -15.18 -51.07 9.07
CA ALA A 57 -13.90 -51.03 8.37
C ALA A 57 -12.86 -50.21 9.15
N ALA A 58 -13.24 -49.07 9.72
CA ALA A 58 -12.39 -48.25 10.57
C ALA A 58 -12.03 -48.96 11.88
N LEU A 59 -12.95 -49.69 12.50
CA LEU A 59 -12.69 -50.51 13.68
C LEU A 59 -11.77 -51.69 13.37
N CYS A 60 -11.96 -52.36 12.23
CA CYS A 60 -11.06 -53.40 11.74
C CYS A 60 -9.68 -52.81 11.42
N LEU A 61 -9.61 -51.64 10.80
CA LEU A 61 -8.34 -50.95 10.52
C LEU A 61 -7.65 -50.55 11.82
N ALA A 62 -8.39 -50.05 12.81
CA ALA A 62 -7.87 -49.70 14.12
C ALA A 62 -7.38 -50.94 14.88
N LEU A 63 -8.09 -52.07 14.80
CA LEU A 63 -7.65 -53.34 15.39
C LEU A 63 -6.42 -53.93 14.69
N VAL A 64 -6.33 -53.81 13.37
CA VAL A 64 -5.16 -54.21 12.58
C VAL A 64 -3.98 -53.30 12.89
N MET A 65 -4.18 -51.98 12.96
CA MET A 65 -3.14 -51.01 13.31
C MET A 65 -2.68 -51.18 14.76
N ASN A 66 -3.58 -51.53 15.70
CA ASN A 66 -3.24 -51.79 17.09
C ASN A 66 -2.42 -53.08 17.26
N ASN A 67 -2.62 -54.09 16.40
CA ASN A 67 -1.77 -55.28 16.35
C ASN A 67 -0.42 -55.04 15.65
N SER A 68 -0.33 -54.03 14.79
CA SER A 68 0.93 -53.62 14.12
C SER A 68 1.75 -52.62 14.94
N TYR A 69 1.17 -52.00 15.98
CA TYR A 69 1.82 -51.01 16.86
C TYR A 69 2.52 -51.65 18.06
N ARG A 70 3.14 -52.81 17.86
CA ARG A 70 3.99 -53.46 18.87
C ARG A 70 5.47 -53.47 18.57
N ASP A 71 5.91 -52.89 17.45
CA ASP A 71 7.31 -52.60 17.19
C ASP A 71 7.48 -51.12 16.83
N GLY A 72 8.32 -50.44 17.61
CA GLY A 72 8.54 -49.01 17.53
C GLY A 72 9.17 -48.58 16.21
N ALA A 73 8.51 -47.67 15.51
CA ALA A 73 9.12 -46.80 14.53
C ALA A 73 8.35 -45.47 14.50
N SER A 74 9.03 -44.40 14.86
CA SER A 74 8.64 -43.01 14.67
C SER A 74 8.14 -42.77 13.25
N GLY A 75 6.89 -42.31 13.11
CA GLY A 75 6.35 -41.80 11.84
C GLY A 75 7.13 -40.57 11.35
N PRO A 76 7.09 -40.27 10.04
CA PRO A 76 7.88 -39.18 9.49
C PRO A 76 7.31 -37.84 9.92
N SER A 77 7.99 -37.20 10.87
CA SER A 77 7.85 -35.76 11.12
C SER A 77 8.47 -35.02 9.94
N PHE A 78 7.63 -34.40 9.10
CA PHE A 78 8.08 -33.38 8.16
C PHE A 78 8.51 -32.16 8.99
N PHE A 79 9.77 -32.14 9.41
CA PHE A 79 10.41 -30.93 9.94
C PHE A 79 10.60 -29.97 8.77
N PHE A 80 9.65 -29.05 8.59
CA PHE A 80 9.98 -27.80 7.91
C PHE A 80 11.10 -27.13 8.71
N ALA A 81 12.11 -26.60 8.02
CA ALA A 81 13.24 -25.94 8.66
C ALA A 81 12.75 -24.65 9.35
N THR A 82 12.25 -24.71 10.58
CA THR A 82 11.77 -23.54 11.31
C THR A 82 12.85 -23.00 12.23
N ASN A 83 13.47 -23.84 13.04
CA ASN A 83 14.44 -23.40 14.06
C ASN A 83 15.68 -22.68 13.50
N GLU A 84 16.30 -23.19 12.42
CA GLU A 84 17.47 -22.53 11.81
C GLU A 84 17.08 -21.23 11.09
N THR A 85 15.89 -21.19 10.49
CA THR A 85 15.42 -20.07 9.68
C THR A 85 14.99 -18.90 10.58
N ASP A 86 14.33 -19.18 11.70
CA ASP A 86 13.98 -18.18 12.71
C ASP A 86 15.21 -17.57 13.36
N ALA A 87 16.22 -18.39 13.70
CA ALA A 87 17.50 -17.89 14.21
C ALA A 87 18.23 -17.00 13.17
N THR A 88 18.20 -17.39 11.90
CA THR A 88 18.82 -16.64 10.79
C THR A 88 18.13 -15.29 10.58
N LEU A 89 16.79 -15.27 10.61
CA LEU A 89 16.01 -14.03 10.49
C LEU A 89 16.20 -13.14 11.72
N ALA A 90 16.23 -13.70 12.93
CA ALA A 90 16.40 -12.94 14.17
C ALA A 90 17.79 -12.29 14.34
N GLY A 91 18.84 -12.86 13.77
CA GLY A 91 20.24 -12.49 14.05
C GLY A 91 20.68 -11.06 13.69
N ASN A 92 19.93 -10.33 12.85
CA ASN A 92 20.32 -8.99 12.38
C ASN A 92 19.30 -7.91 12.78
N LYS A 93 19.70 -7.01 13.72
CA LYS A 93 18.98 -5.77 14.10
C LYS A 93 19.27 -4.56 13.18
N VAL A 94 20.14 -4.76 12.20
CA VAL A 94 20.45 -3.76 11.17
C VAL A 94 19.69 -4.16 9.91
N PRO A 95 19.16 -3.18 9.15
CA PRO A 95 18.64 -3.46 7.82
C PRO A 95 19.64 -4.26 6.99
N LEU A 96 19.14 -5.15 6.13
CA LEU A 96 19.96 -5.87 5.18
C LEU A 96 20.58 -4.86 4.22
N ALA A 97 21.88 -5.01 3.95
CA ALA A 97 22.53 -4.22 2.92
C ALA A 97 21.92 -4.59 1.57
N ASP A 98 21.59 -3.57 0.79
CA ASP A 98 21.13 -3.77 -0.58
C ASP A 98 22.28 -4.33 -1.42
N GLU A 99 21.93 -5.10 -2.45
CA GLU A 99 22.94 -5.49 -3.44
C GLU A 99 23.55 -4.24 -4.08
N ALA A 100 24.86 -4.27 -4.31
CA ALA A 100 25.52 -3.19 -5.03
C ALA A 100 24.87 -2.99 -6.40
N GLU A 101 24.76 -1.73 -6.81
CA GLU A 101 24.31 -1.40 -8.15
C GLU A 101 25.22 -2.09 -9.18
N ALA A 102 24.62 -2.68 -10.21
CA ALA A 102 25.38 -3.34 -11.26
C ALA A 102 26.29 -2.33 -11.96
N GLU A 103 27.54 -2.73 -12.22
CA GLU A 103 28.48 -1.90 -12.97
C GLU A 103 27.95 -1.59 -14.36
N TRP A 104 28.25 -0.39 -14.85
CA TRP A 104 27.90 0.03 -16.19
C TRP A 104 28.53 -0.90 -17.23
N ALA A 105 27.71 -1.61 -18.00
CA ALA A 105 28.19 -2.59 -18.97
C ALA A 105 29.03 -1.98 -20.11
N LEU A 106 28.92 -0.66 -20.33
CA LEU A 106 29.64 0.06 -21.38
C LEU A 106 30.80 0.90 -20.82
N THR A 107 31.53 0.39 -19.82
CA THR A 107 32.68 1.07 -19.19
C THR A 107 33.82 1.40 -20.16
N HIS A 108 34.02 0.58 -21.20
CA HIS A 108 35.09 0.77 -22.19
C HIS A 108 34.68 1.66 -23.37
N GLU A 109 33.40 2.03 -23.46
CA GLU A 109 32.84 2.86 -24.52
C GLU A 109 32.46 4.23 -23.95
N PRO A 110 33.34 5.26 -24.03
CA PRO A 110 33.10 6.52 -23.35
C PRO A 110 31.89 7.22 -23.96
N VAL A 111 30.81 7.32 -23.18
CA VAL A 111 29.66 8.19 -23.47
C VAL A 111 30.13 9.64 -23.31
N ASN A 112 30.76 10.16 -24.35
CA ASN A 112 31.20 11.55 -24.37
C ASN A 112 29.98 12.50 -24.39
N LYS A 113 30.21 13.77 -24.05
CA LYS A 113 29.15 14.78 -23.94
C LYS A 113 28.24 14.82 -25.19
N ARG A 114 28.83 14.74 -26.39
CA ARG A 114 28.09 14.76 -27.66
C ARG A 114 27.22 13.51 -27.84
N ALA A 115 27.72 12.33 -27.48
CA ALA A 115 26.95 11.09 -27.52
C ALA A 115 25.78 11.13 -26.54
N GLY A 116 26.02 11.66 -25.32
CA GLY A 116 24.96 11.89 -24.34
C GLY A 116 23.88 12.87 -24.84
N GLU A 117 24.27 14.00 -25.41
CA GLU A 117 23.33 14.98 -26.00
C GLU A 117 22.51 14.39 -27.16
N GLN A 118 23.14 13.59 -28.02
CA GLN A 118 22.45 12.88 -29.11
C GLN A 118 21.44 11.86 -28.58
N ALA A 119 21.81 11.10 -27.55
CA ALA A 119 20.92 10.13 -26.92
C ALA A 119 19.73 10.79 -26.24
N VAL A 120 19.96 11.90 -25.52
CA VAL A 120 18.88 12.72 -24.93
C VAL A 120 17.95 13.27 -26.02
N SER A 121 18.50 13.77 -27.13
CA SER A 121 17.70 14.23 -28.28
C SER A 121 16.85 13.11 -28.86
N ALA A 122 17.38 11.88 -28.98
CA ALA A 122 16.62 10.71 -29.38
C ALA A 122 15.49 10.36 -28.38
N GLY A 123 15.76 10.49 -27.07
CA GLY A 123 14.75 10.31 -26.03
C GLY A 123 13.64 11.36 -26.07
N ILE A 124 13.98 12.64 -26.31
CA ILE A 124 13.00 13.73 -26.49
C ILE A 124 12.15 13.47 -27.73
N LYS A 125 12.75 13.03 -28.84
CA LYS A 125 12.00 12.65 -30.04
C LYS A 125 11.04 11.50 -29.73
N ALA A 126 11.48 10.45 -29.04
CA ALA A 126 10.64 9.31 -28.68
C ALA A 126 9.45 9.72 -27.78
N LEU A 127 9.66 10.68 -26.88
CA LEU A 127 8.58 11.26 -26.08
C LEU A 127 7.57 12.01 -26.97
N GLY A 128 8.04 12.87 -27.88
CA GLY A 128 7.18 13.58 -28.82
C GLY A 128 6.40 12.65 -29.75
N ASP A 129 7.04 11.59 -30.27
CA ASP A 129 6.37 10.57 -31.08
C ASP A 129 5.25 9.86 -30.28
N ARG A 130 5.47 9.61 -28.98
CA ARG A 130 4.47 9.02 -28.09
C ARG A 130 3.31 9.98 -27.82
N GLU A 131 3.58 11.24 -27.53
CA GLU A 131 2.56 12.27 -27.26
C GLU A 131 1.68 12.51 -28.50
N ILE A 132 2.25 12.51 -29.70
CA ILE A 132 1.48 12.58 -30.97
C ILE A 132 0.57 11.36 -31.15
N LEU A 133 1.03 10.16 -30.77
CA LEU A 133 0.20 8.97 -30.81
C LEU A 133 -0.99 9.08 -29.85
N GLU A 134 -0.79 9.71 -28.69
CA GLU A 134 -1.79 9.88 -27.63
C GLU A 134 -2.90 10.89 -27.99
N GLU A 135 -2.62 11.95 -28.76
CA GLU A 135 -3.59 12.99 -29.16
C GLU A 135 -4.86 12.45 -29.85
N GLY A 136 -4.76 11.30 -30.52
CA GLY A 136 -5.87 10.65 -31.23
C GLY A 136 -6.58 9.55 -30.43
N LEU A 137 -6.12 9.22 -29.23
CA LEU A 137 -6.66 8.11 -28.45
C LEU A 137 -7.94 8.52 -27.71
N GLN A 138 -8.86 7.57 -27.59
CA GLN A 138 -10.01 7.73 -26.71
C GLN A 138 -9.68 7.16 -25.34
N PRO A 139 -10.01 7.86 -24.24
CA PRO A 139 -9.88 7.30 -22.91
C PRO A 139 -10.75 6.05 -22.74
N SER A 140 -10.38 5.20 -21.79
CA SER A 140 -11.23 4.09 -21.34
C SER A 140 -12.58 4.64 -20.88
N ALA A 141 -13.66 3.96 -21.28
CA ALA A 141 -15.00 4.36 -20.88
C ALA A 141 -15.13 4.40 -19.34
N VAL A 142 -15.72 5.48 -18.84
CA VAL A 142 -16.04 5.66 -17.42
C VAL A 142 -16.95 4.52 -16.93
N ASN A 143 -16.92 4.22 -15.63
CA ASN A 143 -17.67 3.14 -14.98
C ASN A 143 -17.34 1.71 -15.44
N THR A 144 -16.32 1.50 -16.27
CA THR A 144 -15.80 0.15 -16.55
C THR A 144 -14.84 -0.32 -15.43
N PRO A 145 -14.67 -1.64 -15.23
CA PRO A 145 -13.67 -2.16 -14.29
C PRO A 145 -12.25 -1.70 -14.63
N ALA A 146 -11.92 -1.59 -15.92
CA ALA A 146 -10.63 -1.07 -16.38
C ALA A 146 -10.43 0.39 -15.97
N PHE A 147 -11.46 1.24 -16.10
CA PHE A 147 -11.40 2.63 -15.65
C PHE A 147 -11.28 2.74 -14.12
N ARG A 148 -12.03 1.93 -13.36
CA ARG A 148 -11.90 1.88 -11.89
C ARG A 148 -10.50 1.43 -11.45
N HIS A 149 -9.91 0.45 -12.13
CA HIS A 149 -8.51 0.07 -11.90
C HIS A 149 -7.53 1.21 -12.23
N TYR A 150 -7.73 1.91 -13.34
CA TYR A 150 -6.97 3.12 -13.66
C TYR A 150 -7.07 4.18 -12.55
N ARG A 151 -8.29 4.45 -12.05
CA ARG A 151 -8.53 5.37 -10.94
C ARG A 151 -7.88 4.94 -9.63
N SER A 152 -7.87 3.64 -9.32
CA SER A 152 -7.20 3.09 -8.13
C SER A 152 -5.67 3.25 -8.15
N LEU A 153 -5.09 3.60 -9.30
CA LEU A 153 -3.66 3.78 -9.51
C LEU A 153 -3.36 5.14 -10.17
N SER A 154 -4.22 6.13 -9.97
CA SER A 154 -4.14 7.41 -10.68
C SER A 154 -2.80 8.13 -10.46
N THR A 155 -2.32 8.79 -11.50
CA THR A 155 -1.06 9.53 -11.47
C THR A 155 -1.31 11.01 -11.25
N ASN A 156 -0.73 11.57 -10.20
CA ASN A 156 -0.81 12.99 -9.94
C ASN A 156 -0.01 13.80 -10.99
N PRO A 157 -0.32 15.09 -11.17
CA PRO A 157 0.33 15.91 -12.20
C PRO A 157 1.86 16.03 -12.08
N GLU A 158 2.39 16.10 -10.85
CA GLU A 158 3.84 16.20 -10.62
C GLU A 158 4.57 14.90 -11.00
N ALA A 159 3.99 13.75 -10.66
CA ALA A 159 4.46 12.44 -11.06
C ALA A 159 4.45 12.28 -12.58
N ARG A 160 3.42 12.79 -13.27
CA ARG A 160 3.35 12.79 -14.74
C ARG A 160 4.47 13.62 -15.38
N LYS A 161 4.76 14.80 -14.82
CA LYS A 161 5.88 15.64 -15.27
C LYS A 161 7.22 14.94 -15.11
N LEU A 162 7.44 14.25 -13.99
CA LEU A 162 8.64 13.45 -13.76
C LEU A 162 8.69 12.22 -14.68
N ALA A 163 7.54 11.59 -14.95
CA ALA A 163 7.44 10.44 -15.83
C ALA A 163 7.91 10.75 -17.27
N ARG A 164 7.62 11.95 -17.78
CA ARG A 164 8.14 12.41 -19.07
C ARG A 164 9.68 12.43 -19.09
N ARG A 165 10.32 12.88 -18.00
CA ARG A 165 11.78 12.84 -17.85
C ARG A 165 12.30 11.41 -17.79
N GLY A 166 11.70 10.55 -16.96
CA GLY A 166 12.10 9.14 -16.86
C GLY A 166 11.95 8.40 -18.19
N TYR A 167 10.93 8.74 -18.99
CA TYR A 167 10.74 8.18 -20.33
C TYR A 167 11.88 8.59 -21.28
N VAL A 168 12.27 9.87 -21.27
CA VAL A 168 13.43 10.35 -22.03
C VAL A 168 14.72 9.64 -21.60
N GLU A 169 14.95 9.44 -20.30
CA GLU A 169 16.13 8.73 -19.77
C GLU A 169 16.18 7.26 -20.23
N ASN A 170 15.05 6.55 -20.20
CA ASN A 170 14.97 5.18 -20.68
C ASN A 170 15.32 5.08 -22.18
N HIS A 171 14.72 5.93 -23.01
CA HIS A 171 14.97 5.92 -24.46
C HIS A 171 16.38 6.42 -24.83
N ALA A 172 16.93 7.37 -24.06
CA ALA A 172 18.32 7.77 -24.20
C ALA A 172 19.27 6.61 -23.88
N THR A 173 18.97 5.84 -22.81
CA THR A 173 19.74 4.63 -22.47
C THR A 173 19.66 3.58 -23.57
N MET A 174 18.46 3.32 -24.13
CA MET A 174 18.30 2.42 -25.28
C MET A 174 19.08 2.89 -26.50
N ASN A 175 19.10 4.19 -26.79
CA ASN A 175 19.84 4.73 -27.92
C ASN A 175 21.36 4.52 -27.78
N ILE A 176 21.90 4.75 -26.57
CA ILE A 176 23.31 4.45 -26.26
C ILE A 176 23.59 2.97 -26.38
N ALA A 177 22.73 2.12 -25.80
CA ALA A 177 22.85 0.68 -25.87
C ALA A 177 22.90 0.19 -27.34
N GLN A 178 21.98 0.66 -28.19
CA GLN A 178 21.97 0.33 -29.62
C GLN A 178 23.23 0.82 -30.34
N ARG A 179 23.69 2.04 -30.05
CA ARG A 179 24.87 2.63 -30.69
C ARG A 179 26.15 1.84 -30.42
N PHE A 180 26.27 1.27 -29.22
CA PHE A 180 27.41 0.45 -28.81
C PHE A 180 27.13 -1.06 -28.93
N ASN A 181 26.06 -1.46 -29.63
CA ASN A 181 25.66 -2.86 -29.82
C ASN A 181 25.57 -3.66 -28.52
N TYR A 182 25.09 -3.02 -27.44
CA TYR A 182 24.83 -3.68 -26.18
C TYR A 182 23.73 -4.73 -26.35
N SER A 183 24.01 -5.93 -25.87
CA SER A 183 23.02 -6.98 -25.62
C SER A 183 23.15 -7.46 -24.18
N LYS A 184 22.02 -7.73 -23.53
CA LYS A 184 22.02 -8.34 -22.21
C LYS A 184 22.64 -9.74 -22.29
N GLU A 185 23.69 -9.97 -21.51
CA GLU A 185 24.27 -11.31 -21.34
C GLU A 185 23.28 -12.24 -20.58
N PRO A 186 23.34 -13.57 -20.79
CA PRO A 186 22.50 -14.50 -20.06
C PRO A 186 22.55 -14.29 -18.54
N GLY A 187 21.37 -14.28 -17.89
CA GLY A 187 21.22 -14.07 -16.46
C GLY A 187 20.63 -12.71 -16.08
N ARG A 188 21.01 -12.20 -14.91
CA ARG A 188 20.42 -11.03 -14.22
C ARG A 188 21.09 -9.68 -14.56
N SER A 189 22.24 -9.70 -15.22
CA SER A 189 23.07 -8.50 -15.39
C SER A 189 22.42 -7.53 -16.38
N ASN A 190 21.72 -6.54 -15.84
CA ASN A 190 21.24 -5.38 -16.59
C ASN A 190 22.41 -4.46 -16.98
N ILE A 191 22.11 -3.41 -17.76
CA ILE A 191 23.13 -2.47 -18.27
C ILE A 191 23.90 -1.71 -17.16
N GLY A 192 23.36 -1.68 -15.93
CA GLY A 192 24.00 -1.06 -14.77
C GLY A 192 23.76 0.45 -14.63
N HIS A 193 24.39 1.06 -13.62
CA HIS A 193 24.33 2.50 -13.36
C HIS A 193 25.37 3.25 -14.19
N GLY A 194 24.90 4.00 -15.18
CA GLY A 194 25.74 4.69 -16.16
C GLY A 194 26.04 6.15 -15.82
N PRO A 195 26.74 6.85 -16.73
CA PRO A 195 27.08 8.26 -16.54
C PRO A 195 25.84 9.16 -16.35
N ARG A 196 26.06 10.33 -15.73
CA ARG A 196 25.01 11.32 -15.49
C ARG A 196 24.40 11.82 -16.82
N ILE A 197 23.07 11.83 -16.88
CA ILE A 197 22.29 12.46 -17.95
C ILE A 197 22.04 13.92 -17.57
N VAL A 198 22.34 14.85 -18.48
CA VAL A 198 22.01 16.26 -18.33
C VAL A 198 20.66 16.51 -19.01
N LEU A 199 19.60 16.61 -18.22
CA LEU A 199 18.30 17.12 -18.67
C LEU A 199 18.11 18.56 -18.17
N PRO A 200 17.46 19.46 -18.94
CA PRO A 200 17.08 20.77 -18.44
C PRO A 200 16.22 20.62 -17.19
N ASP A 201 16.67 21.17 -16.05
CA ASP A 201 15.96 21.08 -14.78
C ASP A 201 15.43 22.45 -14.36
N PRO A 202 14.11 22.71 -14.42
CA PRO A 202 13.53 23.96 -13.94
C PRO A 202 13.40 24.01 -12.41
N THR A 203 13.71 22.92 -11.69
CA THR A 203 13.57 22.80 -10.22
C THR A 203 14.91 22.88 -9.49
N SER A 204 15.92 23.50 -10.11
CA SER A 204 17.20 23.84 -9.48
C SER A 204 17.07 25.01 -8.49
N ASP A 205 16.03 25.02 -7.66
CA ASP A 205 16.00 25.89 -6.50
C ASP A 205 16.94 25.34 -5.41
N HIS A 206 17.65 26.25 -4.75
CA HIS A 206 18.46 25.92 -3.59
C HIS A 206 17.55 25.36 -2.49
N LEU A 207 17.59 24.03 -2.25
CA LEU A 207 16.82 23.41 -1.18
C LEU A 207 17.41 23.86 0.16
N LYS A 208 16.69 24.71 0.89
CA LYS A 208 17.02 25.10 2.25
C LYS A 208 16.29 24.20 3.24
N CYS A 209 17.04 23.38 3.96
CA CYS A 209 16.51 22.52 5.02
C CYS A 209 16.78 23.11 6.40
N ASP A 210 15.76 23.12 7.25
CA ASP A 210 15.91 23.28 8.69
C ASP A 210 15.77 21.90 9.34
N PHE A 211 16.90 21.29 9.70
CA PHE A 211 16.91 19.98 10.34
C PHE A 211 16.61 20.02 11.86
N ASN A 212 16.35 21.20 12.40
CA ASN A 212 15.82 21.40 13.74
C ASN A 212 14.32 21.76 13.71
N ALA A 213 13.67 21.67 12.53
CA ALA A 213 12.23 21.85 12.43
C ALA A 213 11.52 20.81 13.31
N ARG A 214 10.51 21.28 14.06
CA ARG A 214 9.69 20.43 14.94
C ARG A 214 8.71 19.55 14.16
N TYR A 215 8.29 20.02 13.00
CA TYR A 215 7.28 19.39 12.15
C TYR A 215 7.87 19.01 10.79
N ARG A 216 7.37 17.90 10.25
CA ARG A 216 7.78 17.39 8.94
C ARG A 216 7.08 18.16 7.82
N ARG A 217 7.79 18.38 6.72
CA ARG A 217 7.22 18.86 5.45
C ARG A 217 6.22 17.86 4.85
N ALA A 218 5.27 18.34 4.05
CA ALA A 218 4.23 17.50 3.42
C ALA A 218 4.81 16.38 2.54
N ASN A 219 5.85 16.68 1.75
CA ASN A 219 6.44 15.75 0.80
C ASN A 219 7.61 14.92 1.37
N GLY A 220 7.87 14.98 2.67
CA GLY A 220 8.94 14.22 3.34
C GLY A 220 10.37 14.69 3.10
N VAL A 221 10.61 15.71 2.26
CA VAL A 221 11.98 16.25 2.05
C VAL A 221 12.53 16.86 3.34
N CYS A 222 13.85 16.95 3.43
CA CYS A 222 14.61 17.38 4.60
C CYS A 222 14.46 16.48 5.84
N ASN A 223 13.89 15.27 5.71
CA ASN A 223 13.94 14.30 6.80
C ASN A 223 15.39 13.87 7.09
N ASN A 224 16.11 13.41 6.06
CA ASN A 224 17.47 12.92 6.18
C ASN A 224 18.51 14.03 5.96
N LYS A 225 19.51 14.13 6.86
CA LYS A 225 20.57 15.16 6.79
C LYS A 225 21.59 14.95 5.67
N LYS A 226 21.89 13.69 5.33
CA LYS A 226 22.87 13.32 4.29
C LYS A 226 22.24 13.33 2.90
N HIS A 227 20.97 12.93 2.81
CA HIS A 227 20.22 12.81 1.56
C HIS A 227 18.87 13.54 1.61
N PRO A 228 18.86 14.88 1.78
CA PRO A 228 17.65 15.65 2.10
C PRO A 228 16.58 15.68 1.02
N ARG A 229 16.92 15.37 -0.24
CA ARG A 229 15.97 15.36 -1.36
C ARG A 229 15.30 14.01 -1.60
N ASN A 230 15.97 12.91 -1.22
CA ASN A 230 15.64 11.61 -1.78
C ASN A 230 15.14 10.62 -0.73
N PHE A 231 15.84 10.51 0.41
CA PHE A 231 15.57 9.45 1.38
C PHE A 231 14.18 9.59 2.01
N GLY A 232 13.26 8.73 1.58
CA GLY A 232 11.88 8.66 2.03
C GLY A 232 10.96 9.79 1.53
N ALA A 233 11.44 10.71 0.70
CA ALA A 233 10.62 11.78 0.14
C ALA A 233 9.60 11.23 -0.87
N ALA A 234 8.50 11.95 -1.10
CA ALA A 234 7.58 11.67 -2.19
C ALA A 234 8.21 11.99 -3.55
N MET A 235 7.69 11.37 -4.62
CA MET A 235 8.13 11.57 -6.00
C MET A 235 9.59 11.17 -6.26
N VAL A 236 10.05 10.12 -5.58
CA VAL A 236 11.37 9.54 -5.77
C VAL A 236 11.26 8.12 -6.33
N PRO A 237 12.30 7.62 -7.02
CA PRO A 237 12.33 6.21 -7.42
C PRO A 237 12.24 5.28 -6.20
N TYR A 238 11.56 4.14 -6.34
CA TYR A 238 11.65 3.08 -5.35
C TYR A 238 13.10 2.60 -5.18
N ARG A 239 13.46 2.25 -3.95
CA ARG A 239 14.75 1.61 -3.63
C ARG A 239 14.78 0.19 -4.20
N ARG A 240 15.97 -0.32 -4.53
CA ARG A 240 16.17 -1.69 -5.02
C ARG A 240 16.96 -2.49 -3.96
N MET A 241 16.32 -3.47 -3.32
CA MET A 241 17.02 -4.46 -2.48
C MET A 241 18.00 -5.31 -3.30
N VAL A 242 17.58 -5.64 -4.53
CA VAL A 242 18.34 -6.39 -5.53
C VAL A 242 18.21 -5.67 -6.86
N ALA A 243 19.24 -5.79 -7.71
CA ALA A 243 19.23 -5.19 -9.04
C ALA A 243 18.00 -5.65 -9.86
N PRO A 244 17.38 -4.78 -10.67
CA PRO A 244 16.25 -5.17 -11.51
C PRO A 244 16.62 -6.27 -12.52
N ASP A 245 15.62 -6.95 -13.08
CA ASP A 245 15.78 -7.97 -14.10
C ASP A 245 14.82 -7.71 -15.28
N TYR A 246 15.28 -6.89 -16.24
CA TYR A 246 14.54 -6.58 -17.47
C TYR A 246 15.05 -7.47 -18.61
N ALA A 247 14.19 -7.82 -19.57
CA ALA A 247 14.55 -8.75 -20.65
C ALA A 247 15.68 -8.22 -21.54
N ASP A 248 15.67 -6.92 -21.83
CA ASP A 248 16.71 -6.20 -22.61
C ASP A 248 17.81 -5.62 -21.73
N GLY A 249 17.73 -5.81 -20.41
CA GLY A 249 18.64 -5.22 -19.43
C GLY A 249 18.41 -3.73 -19.16
N ILE A 250 17.36 -3.13 -19.72
CA ILE A 250 17.08 -1.69 -19.66
C ILE A 250 15.65 -1.43 -19.19
N SER A 251 14.63 -1.80 -19.98
CA SER A 251 13.24 -1.49 -19.60
C SER A 251 12.19 -2.49 -20.09
N THR A 252 12.51 -3.41 -20.99
CA THR A 252 11.55 -4.40 -21.49
C THR A 252 11.13 -5.33 -20.34
N PRO A 253 9.82 -5.51 -20.06
CA PRO A 253 9.35 -6.36 -18.96
C PRO A 253 10.00 -7.75 -18.93
N ARG A 254 10.11 -8.33 -17.73
CA ARG A 254 10.85 -9.57 -17.48
C ARG A 254 10.41 -10.71 -18.44
N ALA A 255 11.40 -11.45 -18.93
CA ALA A 255 11.24 -12.61 -19.81
C ALA A 255 11.74 -13.89 -19.13
N SER A 256 11.48 -15.07 -19.73
CA SER A 256 11.98 -16.35 -19.22
C SER A 256 13.49 -16.47 -19.40
N HIS A 257 14.19 -17.03 -18.40
CA HIS A 257 15.65 -17.24 -18.43
C HIS A 257 16.08 -18.44 -19.27
N ASN A 258 15.20 -19.44 -19.44
CA ASN A 258 15.54 -20.69 -20.12
C ASN A 258 15.47 -20.60 -21.65
N MET A 259 14.90 -19.53 -22.20
CA MET A 259 14.74 -19.34 -23.64
C MET A 259 15.05 -17.88 -23.96
N THR A 260 16.05 -17.62 -24.80
CA THR A 260 16.38 -16.26 -25.25
C THR A 260 15.18 -15.66 -25.97
N GLY A 261 14.61 -14.57 -25.44
CA GLY A 261 13.34 -14.01 -25.94
C GLY A 261 12.08 -14.81 -25.59
N GLY A 262 12.20 -15.80 -24.70
CA GLY A 262 11.11 -16.64 -24.23
C GLY A 262 10.13 -15.88 -23.34
N ARG A 263 8.83 -16.15 -23.52
CA ARG A 263 7.78 -15.54 -22.71
C ARG A 263 7.61 -16.29 -21.40
N LEU A 264 7.44 -15.54 -20.30
CA LEU A 264 6.92 -16.10 -19.05
C LEU A 264 5.47 -16.56 -19.25
N PRO A 265 4.96 -17.53 -18.46
CA PRO A 265 3.58 -17.97 -18.55
C PRO A 265 2.61 -16.79 -18.37
N PRO A 266 1.48 -16.74 -19.09
CA PRO A 266 0.49 -15.66 -18.94
C PRO A 266 0.10 -15.47 -17.47
N ALA A 267 0.06 -14.22 -16.99
CA ALA A 267 -0.26 -13.93 -15.59
C ALA A 267 -1.62 -14.51 -15.16
N ARG A 268 -2.60 -14.54 -16.09
CA ARG A 268 -3.89 -15.18 -15.89
C ARG A 268 -3.81 -16.69 -15.69
N GLU A 269 -2.92 -17.36 -16.41
CA GLU A 269 -2.75 -18.80 -16.24
C GLU A 269 -2.15 -19.13 -14.87
N VAL A 270 -1.18 -18.33 -14.42
CA VAL A 270 -0.61 -18.43 -13.06
C VAL A 270 -1.71 -18.23 -12.01
N SER A 271 -2.55 -17.20 -12.17
CA SER A 271 -3.69 -16.93 -11.29
C SER A 271 -4.67 -18.12 -11.24
N LEU A 272 -5.11 -18.62 -12.40
CA LEU A 272 -6.06 -19.72 -12.50
C LEU A 272 -5.57 -21.04 -11.91
N ARG A 273 -4.31 -21.41 -12.16
CA ARG A 273 -3.80 -22.75 -11.83
C ARG A 273 -3.14 -22.84 -10.46
N ILE A 274 -2.44 -21.78 -10.05
CA ILE A 274 -1.70 -21.75 -8.78
C ILE A 274 -2.55 -21.08 -7.72
N HIS A 275 -3.14 -19.93 -8.05
CA HIS A 275 -3.86 -19.07 -7.12
C HIS A 275 -5.38 -19.28 -7.13
N ARG A 276 -5.79 -20.56 -7.19
CA ARG A 276 -7.20 -20.96 -7.18
C ARG A 276 -7.93 -20.51 -5.91
N SER A 277 -9.26 -20.65 -5.91
CA SER A 277 -10.04 -20.36 -4.72
C SER A 277 -9.91 -21.39 -3.62
N SER A 278 -9.87 -20.89 -2.39
CA SER A 278 -10.13 -21.63 -1.16
C SER A 278 -11.03 -20.79 -0.26
N TYR A 279 -11.83 -21.46 0.57
CA TYR A 279 -12.70 -20.81 1.56
C TYR A 279 -12.16 -20.98 2.98
N ASP A 280 -10.91 -21.42 3.11
CA ASP A 280 -10.27 -21.60 4.41
C ASP A 280 -10.00 -20.25 5.07
N THR A 281 -10.80 -19.94 6.09
CA THR A 281 -10.63 -18.75 6.91
C THR A 281 -9.52 -18.95 7.95
N ASP A 282 -8.80 -17.89 8.29
CA ASP A 282 -8.00 -17.87 9.52
C ASP A 282 -8.91 -17.61 10.73
N SER A 283 -8.90 -18.54 11.70
CA SER A 283 -9.73 -18.44 12.89
C SER A 283 -9.24 -17.40 13.91
N ASN A 284 -8.07 -16.79 13.70
CA ASN A 284 -7.45 -15.89 14.67
C ASN A 284 -7.55 -14.41 14.32
N PHE A 285 -7.86 -14.03 13.08
CA PHE A 285 -7.80 -12.63 12.63
C PHE A 285 -9.07 -12.16 11.92
N THR A 286 -9.24 -10.84 11.87
CA THR A 286 -10.42 -10.18 11.31
C THR A 286 -10.05 -9.38 10.07
N VAL A 287 -11.04 -9.05 9.25
CA VAL A 287 -10.86 -8.22 8.05
C VAL A 287 -10.24 -6.86 8.38
N MET A 288 -10.38 -6.36 9.61
CA MET A 288 -9.71 -5.15 10.08
C MET A 288 -8.18 -5.22 9.91
N LEU A 289 -7.58 -6.41 9.95
CA LEU A 289 -6.15 -6.60 9.62
C LEU A 289 -5.84 -6.16 8.19
N ALA A 290 -6.64 -6.59 7.23
CA ALA A 290 -6.47 -6.24 5.81
C ALA A 290 -6.79 -4.75 5.57
N VAL A 291 -7.84 -4.24 6.21
CA VAL A 291 -8.28 -2.83 6.08
C VAL A 291 -7.23 -1.87 6.65
N PHE A 292 -6.70 -2.14 7.86
CA PHE A 292 -5.61 -1.35 8.43
C PHE A 292 -4.33 -1.48 7.60
N GLY A 293 -4.02 -2.68 7.10
CA GLY A 293 -2.88 -2.93 6.21
C GLY A 293 -2.96 -2.11 4.92
N GLN A 294 -4.13 -2.04 4.28
CA GLN A 294 -4.36 -1.23 3.08
C GLN A 294 -4.24 0.28 3.40
N PHE A 295 -4.87 0.75 4.47
CA PHE A 295 -4.79 2.15 4.88
C PHE A 295 -3.33 2.57 5.16
N LEU A 296 -2.55 1.70 5.79
CA LEU A 296 -1.13 1.91 6.03
C LEU A 296 -0.30 1.85 4.74
N ASP A 297 -0.57 0.89 3.82
CA ASP A 297 0.08 0.83 2.51
C ASP A 297 -0.11 2.14 1.75
N HIS A 298 -1.33 2.70 1.79
CA HIS A 298 -1.63 3.95 1.08
C HIS A 298 -0.92 5.17 1.68
N ASP A 299 -0.46 5.11 2.94
CA ASP A 299 0.37 6.14 3.55
C ASP A 299 1.81 6.12 3.02
N ILE A 300 2.33 4.93 2.67
CA ILE A 300 3.75 4.74 2.36
C ILE A 300 4.03 4.39 0.89
N THR A 301 3.04 3.92 0.13
CA THR A 301 3.17 3.55 -1.29
C THR A 301 2.05 4.11 -2.17
N ALA A 302 2.44 4.60 -3.34
CA ALA A 302 1.54 4.97 -4.43
C ALA A 302 2.30 4.92 -5.77
N THR A 303 2.28 3.78 -6.46
CA THR A 303 2.95 3.66 -7.77
C THR A 303 2.19 4.45 -8.83
N SER A 304 2.86 5.34 -9.57
CA SER A 304 2.24 6.04 -10.71
C SER A 304 2.09 5.13 -11.94
N LEU A 305 1.02 5.31 -12.69
CA LEU A 305 0.82 4.76 -14.03
C LEU A 305 1.26 5.73 -15.13
N THR A 306 1.69 5.20 -16.27
CA THR A 306 1.77 6.03 -17.48
C THR A 306 0.35 6.45 -17.89
N THR A 307 0.19 7.72 -18.23
CA THR A 307 -1.05 8.33 -18.73
C THR A 307 -0.76 9.12 -19.99
N SER A 308 -1.80 9.56 -20.71
CA SER A 308 -1.65 10.59 -21.74
C SER A 308 -1.06 11.88 -21.14
N GLN A 309 -0.64 12.81 -22.00
CA GLN A 309 -0.18 14.14 -21.61
C GLN A 309 -1.19 14.86 -20.70
N GLU A 310 -2.48 14.78 -21.01
CA GLU A 310 -3.60 15.40 -20.29
C GLU A 310 -3.99 14.63 -19.03
N GLY A 311 -3.52 13.38 -18.89
CA GLY A 311 -3.82 12.53 -17.73
C GLY A 311 -4.98 11.59 -17.94
N GLU A 312 -5.26 11.28 -19.19
CA GLU A 312 -6.31 10.36 -19.55
C GLU A 312 -5.78 8.92 -19.53
N SER A 313 -6.69 7.99 -19.29
CA SER A 313 -6.41 6.55 -19.30
C SER A 313 -6.06 6.07 -20.71
N ILE A 314 -5.17 5.08 -20.81
CA ILE A 314 -4.82 4.41 -22.06
C ILE A 314 -5.46 3.01 -22.06
N ASP A 315 -6.17 2.65 -23.14
CA ASP A 315 -6.75 1.33 -23.32
C ASP A 315 -5.85 0.44 -24.20
N CYS A 316 -5.10 -0.44 -23.54
CA CYS A 316 -4.18 -1.37 -24.16
C CYS A 316 -4.82 -2.66 -24.68
N CYS A 317 -6.15 -2.80 -24.60
CA CYS A 317 -6.88 -3.90 -25.22
C CYS A 317 -7.42 -3.58 -26.61
N VAL A 318 -7.31 -2.33 -27.05
CA VAL A 318 -7.57 -1.95 -28.45
C VAL A 318 -6.41 -2.47 -29.32
N PRO A 319 -6.65 -3.31 -30.36
CA PRO A 319 -5.57 -3.98 -31.10
C PRO A 319 -4.51 -3.04 -31.70
N ASP A 320 -4.94 -1.92 -32.28
CA ASP A 320 -4.02 -0.94 -32.87
C ASP A 320 -3.18 -0.23 -31.81
N ILE A 321 -3.77 0.10 -30.66
CA ILE A 321 -3.06 0.72 -29.52
C ILE A 321 -2.11 -0.28 -28.89
N GLN A 322 -2.54 -1.52 -28.69
CA GLN A 322 -1.75 -2.60 -28.09
C GLN A 322 -0.43 -2.83 -28.84
N THR A 323 -0.44 -2.70 -30.17
CA THR A 323 0.74 -2.94 -31.01
C THR A 323 1.61 -1.70 -31.20
N GLN A 324 1.04 -0.50 -31.12
CA GLN A 324 1.76 0.76 -31.39
C GLN A 324 2.24 1.46 -30.12
N HIS A 325 1.49 1.39 -29.02
CA HIS A 325 1.79 2.17 -27.82
C HIS A 325 2.87 1.49 -26.95
N PRO A 326 4.02 2.16 -26.70
CA PRO A 326 5.19 1.53 -26.07
C PRO A 326 4.99 1.16 -24.59
N GLU A 327 3.95 1.71 -23.96
CA GLU A 327 3.64 1.52 -22.54
C GLU A 327 2.48 0.55 -22.31
N CYS A 328 2.00 -0.11 -23.38
CA CYS A 328 0.99 -1.15 -23.27
C CYS A 328 1.60 -2.51 -22.92
N PHE A 329 1.07 -3.14 -21.87
CA PHE A 329 1.50 -4.47 -21.43
C PHE A 329 0.32 -5.29 -20.88
N PRO A 330 -0.74 -5.49 -21.69
CA PRO A 330 -1.98 -6.12 -21.24
C PRO A 330 -1.76 -7.54 -20.72
N VAL A 331 -2.63 -7.97 -19.81
CA VAL A 331 -2.70 -9.38 -19.41
C VAL A 331 -3.46 -10.14 -20.50
N LEU A 332 -2.78 -11.12 -21.11
CA LEU A 332 -3.39 -12.00 -22.09
C LEU A 332 -4.35 -12.99 -21.42
N ILE A 333 -5.57 -13.08 -21.96
CA ILE A 333 -6.57 -14.08 -21.56
C ILE A 333 -6.66 -15.13 -22.66
N LEU A 334 -6.47 -16.40 -22.30
CA LEU A 334 -6.49 -17.49 -23.26
C LEU A 334 -7.92 -17.85 -23.67
N PRO A 335 -8.15 -18.35 -24.90
CA PRO A 335 -9.49 -18.67 -25.41
C PRO A 335 -10.26 -19.71 -24.59
N ASP A 336 -9.57 -20.55 -23.82
CA ASP A 336 -10.12 -21.58 -22.94
C ASP A 336 -10.26 -21.14 -21.47
N ASP A 337 -10.09 -19.84 -21.17
CA ASP A 337 -10.33 -19.30 -19.83
C ASP A 337 -11.79 -19.57 -19.39
N PRO A 338 -12.02 -20.28 -18.27
CA PRO A 338 -13.35 -20.73 -17.90
C PRO A 338 -14.31 -19.59 -17.49
N PHE A 339 -13.78 -18.43 -17.09
CA PHE A 339 -14.59 -17.29 -16.66
C PHE A 339 -14.76 -16.26 -17.77
N TYR A 340 -13.69 -15.89 -18.48
CA TYR A 340 -13.75 -14.82 -19.47
C TYR A 340 -14.34 -15.25 -20.82
N ILE A 341 -14.36 -16.56 -21.12
CA ILE A 341 -14.98 -17.09 -22.34
C ILE A 341 -16.47 -16.71 -22.46
N GLN A 342 -17.20 -16.63 -21.34
CA GLN A 342 -18.63 -16.28 -21.35
C GLN A 342 -18.89 -14.81 -21.73
N TYR A 343 -17.85 -13.97 -21.69
CA TYR A 343 -17.91 -12.55 -22.05
C TYR A 343 -17.15 -12.23 -23.34
N ASN A 344 -16.56 -13.25 -24.00
CA ASN A 344 -15.72 -13.09 -25.19
C ASN A 344 -14.54 -12.11 -24.97
N VAL A 345 -13.93 -12.15 -23.78
CA VAL A 345 -12.80 -11.29 -23.40
C VAL A 345 -11.49 -12.03 -23.55
N THR A 346 -10.57 -11.45 -24.34
CA THR A 346 -9.23 -12.02 -24.63
C THR A 346 -8.08 -11.16 -24.08
N CYS A 347 -8.40 -10.02 -23.47
CA CYS A 347 -7.43 -9.06 -22.96
C CYS A 347 -7.95 -8.40 -21.69
N MET A 348 -7.05 -8.22 -20.72
CA MET A 348 -7.29 -7.39 -19.55
C MET A 348 -6.35 -6.19 -19.57
N ASN A 349 -6.92 -4.99 -19.54
CA ASN A 349 -6.18 -3.74 -19.74
C ASN A 349 -5.10 -3.57 -18.66
N PHE A 350 -3.87 -3.33 -19.11
CA PHE A 350 -2.74 -3.05 -18.23
C PHE A 350 -1.77 -2.08 -18.91
N VAL A 351 -1.58 -0.93 -18.27
CA VAL A 351 -0.61 0.10 -18.65
C VAL A 351 0.57 0.02 -17.69
N ARG A 352 1.78 0.14 -18.23
CA ARG A 352 3.01 0.12 -17.45
C ARG A 352 3.07 1.27 -16.44
N SER A 353 3.70 1.01 -15.30
CA SER A 353 3.94 2.02 -14.27
C SER A 353 4.87 3.10 -14.79
N ALA A 354 4.59 4.37 -14.50
CA ALA A 354 5.33 5.51 -15.04
C ALA A 354 6.82 5.45 -14.67
N PRO A 355 7.75 5.72 -15.62
CA PRO A 355 9.17 5.64 -15.35
C PRO A 355 9.66 6.83 -14.51
N ALA A 356 10.39 6.58 -13.43
CA ALA A 356 10.98 7.63 -12.60
C ALA A 356 12.31 8.12 -13.18
N PRO A 357 12.59 9.43 -13.15
CA PRO A 357 13.90 9.95 -13.51
C PRO A 357 14.92 9.64 -12.41
N THR A 358 16.12 9.24 -12.85
CA THR A 358 17.28 8.91 -12.02
C THR A 358 18.44 9.88 -12.23
N GLY A 359 18.39 10.67 -13.32
CA GLY A 359 19.46 11.56 -13.74
C GLY A 359 20.69 10.83 -14.30
N HIS A 360 20.58 9.54 -14.61
CA HIS A 360 21.68 8.69 -15.10
C HIS A 360 21.19 7.75 -16.21
N PHE A 361 22.10 7.31 -17.07
CA PHE A 361 21.81 6.19 -17.96
C PHE A 361 21.67 4.92 -17.12
N GLY A 362 20.72 4.05 -17.45
CA GLY A 362 20.53 2.83 -16.68
C GLY A 362 19.16 2.16 -16.85
N PRO A 363 18.89 1.12 -16.05
CA PRO A 363 17.62 0.41 -16.11
C PRO A 363 16.46 1.26 -15.57
N ARG A 364 15.26 1.05 -16.11
CA ARG A 364 14.02 1.72 -15.74
C ARG A 364 13.70 1.58 -14.26
N GLN A 365 13.41 2.69 -13.61
CA GLN A 365 12.89 2.74 -12.24
C GLN A 365 11.43 3.22 -12.24
N GLN A 366 10.68 2.87 -11.20
CA GLN A 366 9.30 3.31 -10.99
C GLN A 366 9.24 4.31 -9.84
N LEU A 367 8.25 5.19 -9.87
CA LEU A 367 8.09 6.29 -8.92
C LEU A 367 7.20 5.88 -7.74
N ASN A 368 7.60 6.25 -6.53
CA ASN A 368 6.67 6.32 -5.41
C ASN A 368 6.11 7.75 -5.31
N GLN A 369 4.80 7.90 -5.48
CA GLN A 369 4.13 9.18 -5.30
C GLN A 369 3.93 9.51 -3.82
N ALA A 370 3.78 8.51 -2.95
CA ALA A 370 3.64 8.70 -1.50
C ALA A 370 4.98 9.04 -0.85
N THR A 371 4.94 9.67 0.34
CA THR A 371 6.15 9.68 1.18
C THR A 371 6.40 8.26 1.68
N SER A 372 7.63 7.89 2.04
CA SER A 372 7.85 6.55 2.62
C SER A 372 7.52 6.47 4.10
N PHE A 373 7.28 7.59 4.78
CA PHE A 373 7.14 7.64 6.22
C PHE A 373 5.71 7.31 6.65
N ILE A 374 5.55 6.70 7.83
CA ILE A 374 4.23 6.60 8.47
C ILE A 374 3.95 7.94 9.13
N ASP A 375 3.44 8.89 8.34
CA ASP A 375 3.27 10.28 8.74
C ASP A 375 1.83 10.80 8.55
N GLY A 376 0.90 9.90 8.22
CA GLY A 376 -0.51 10.23 8.01
C GLY A 376 -0.77 11.01 6.73
N SER A 377 0.16 11.03 5.77
CA SER A 377 -0.07 11.56 4.42
C SER A 377 -1.31 10.96 3.74
N VAL A 378 -1.73 9.74 4.10
CA VAL A 378 -3.02 9.17 3.67
C VAL A 378 -4.25 9.99 4.12
N VAL A 379 -4.13 10.75 5.22
CA VAL A 379 -5.14 11.70 5.74
C VAL A 379 -4.89 13.12 5.23
N TYR A 380 -3.62 13.56 5.20
CA TYR A 380 -3.26 14.97 4.97
C TYR A 380 -2.86 15.31 3.54
N GLY A 381 -2.44 14.34 2.76
CA GLY A 381 -1.77 14.51 1.47
C GLY A 381 -0.27 14.78 1.62
N ASN A 382 0.45 14.51 0.53
CA ASN A 382 1.91 14.62 0.38
C ASN A 382 2.37 15.93 -0.30
N LEU A 383 1.44 16.84 -0.61
CA LEU A 383 1.70 18.15 -1.18
C LEU A 383 1.11 19.23 -0.28
N ASP A 384 1.81 20.36 -0.14
CA ASP A 384 1.31 21.50 0.65
C ASP A 384 -0.05 21.97 0.11
N GLN A 385 -0.24 21.99 -1.22
CA GLN A 385 -1.51 22.36 -1.84
C GLN A 385 -2.68 21.48 -1.37
N ARG A 386 -2.49 20.15 -1.31
CA ARG A 386 -3.53 19.21 -0.84
C ARG A 386 -3.82 19.40 0.64
N GLN A 387 -2.78 19.61 1.46
CA GLN A 387 -2.95 19.93 2.88
C GLN A 387 -3.78 21.21 3.08
N HIS A 388 -3.54 22.25 2.28
CA HIS A 388 -4.34 23.49 2.35
C HIS A 388 -5.80 23.25 1.93
N GLN A 389 -6.06 22.47 0.89
CA GLN A 389 -7.42 22.16 0.41
C GLN A 389 -8.26 21.37 1.42
N LEU A 390 -7.62 20.52 2.22
CA LEU A 390 -8.27 19.69 3.23
C LEU A 390 -8.48 20.40 4.57
N ARG A 391 -7.88 21.57 4.79
CA ARG A 391 -7.99 22.33 6.04
C ARG A 391 -9.19 23.27 6.05
N SER A 392 -9.73 23.50 7.25
CA SER A 392 -10.72 24.57 7.48
C SER A 392 -10.06 25.93 7.73
N PHE A 393 -8.78 25.93 8.14
CA PHE A 393 -8.06 27.10 8.70
C PHE A 393 -8.74 27.73 9.91
N ILE A 394 -9.52 26.93 10.64
CA ILE A 394 -10.19 27.30 11.87
C ILE A 394 -9.78 26.30 12.97
N ASN A 395 -9.14 26.81 14.03
CA ASN A 395 -8.73 26.04 15.20
C ASN A 395 -7.92 24.77 14.88
N GLY A 396 -7.14 24.80 13.80
CA GLY A 396 -6.27 23.72 13.34
C GLY A 396 -7.01 22.50 12.78
N THR A 397 -8.29 22.61 12.43
CA THR A 397 -9.12 21.47 11.99
C THR A 397 -9.06 21.18 10.48
N LEU A 398 -9.36 19.94 10.11
CA LEU A 398 -9.69 19.54 8.75
C LEU A 398 -11.14 19.94 8.42
N ARG A 399 -11.37 20.27 7.15
CA ARG A 399 -12.70 20.45 6.59
C ARG A 399 -13.47 19.13 6.69
N MET A 400 -14.72 19.20 7.08
CA MET A 400 -15.66 18.08 7.12
C MET A 400 -16.95 18.50 6.42
N TYR A 401 -17.70 17.54 5.89
CA TYR A 401 -19.08 17.76 5.47
C TYR A 401 -20.01 17.49 6.65
N LEU A 402 -20.86 18.45 7.02
CA LEU A 402 -21.84 18.28 8.08
C LEU A 402 -23.19 17.90 7.47
N THR A 403 -23.70 16.72 7.83
CA THR A 403 -25.03 16.26 7.42
C THR A 403 -26.13 16.98 8.21
N ASP A 404 -27.38 16.92 7.70
CA ASP A 404 -28.53 17.55 8.37
C ASP A 404 -28.79 17.03 9.79
N ASP A 405 -28.38 15.79 10.08
CA ASP A 405 -28.45 15.15 11.40
C ASP A 405 -27.21 15.43 12.29
N GLY A 406 -26.29 16.28 11.84
CA GLY A 406 -25.14 16.76 12.63
C GLY A 406 -23.91 15.86 12.63
N ARG A 407 -23.86 14.81 11.80
CA ARG A 407 -22.69 13.93 11.67
C ARG A 407 -21.62 14.58 10.77
N GLU A 408 -20.36 14.34 11.10
CA GLU A 408 -19.23 14.75 10.26
C GLU A 408 -18.86 13.63 9.28
N LEU A 409 -18.94 13.89 7.98
CA LEU A 409 -18.39 13.05 6.92
C LEU A 409 -17.14 13.71 6.32
N LEU A 410 -16.38 12.95 5.54
CA LEU A 410 -15.27 13.51 4.77
C LEU A 410 -15.80 14.59 3.81
N PRO A 411 -14.96 15.54 3.38
CA PRO A 411 -15.36 16.49 2.36
C PRO A 411 -15.85 15.80 1.09
N ILE A 412 -16.84 16.38 0.42
CA ILE A 412 -17.36 15.84 -0.84
C ILE A 412 -16.37 16.05 -1.99
N SER A 413 -16.22 15.02 -2.83
CA SER A 413 -15.52 15.10 -4.12
C SER A 413 -16.47 15.64 -5.18
N THR A 414 -16.11 16.76 -5.80
CA THR A 414 -16.82 17.32 -6.96
C THR A 414 -16.32 16.76 -8.29
N ASN A 415 -15.36 15.82 -8.27
CA ASN A 415 -14.82 15.20 -9.47
C ASN A 415 -15.76 14.09 -9.95
N SER A 416 -16.41 14.28 -11.11
CA SER A 416 -17.28 13.25 -11.72
C SER A 416 -16.52 12.00 -12.19
N GLU A 417 -15.19 12.07 -12.27
CA GLU A 417 -14.32 10.99 -12.77
C GLU A 417 -13.54 10.29 -11.64
N ASP A 418 -13.93 10.47 -10.37
CA ASP A 418 -13.27 9.81 -9.23
C ASP A 418 -13.51 8.29 -9.16
N GLY A 419 -14.33 7.75 -10.07
CA GLY A 419 -14.59 6.32 -10.24
C GLY A 419 -15.80 5.80 -9.46
N CYS A 420 -16.32 6.59 -8.51
CA CYS A 420 -17.49 6.21 -7.72
C CYS A 420 -18.67 7.18 -7.86
N ASN A 421 -18.47 8.45 -8.23
CA ASN A 421 -19.56 9.40 -8.41
C ASN A 421 -20.51 8.93 -9.52
N ARG A 422 -21.82 8.89 -9.21
CA ARG A 422 -22.89 8.42 -10.11
C ARG A 422 -23.99 9.46 -10.16
N VAL A 423 -24.59 9.63 -11.34
CA VAL A 423 -25.65 10.64 -11.57
C VAL A 423 -26.82 10.44 -10.62
N GLU A 424 -27.20 9.18 -10.37
CA GLU A 424 -28.28 8.77 -9.47
C GLU A 424 -27.97 9.21 -8.04
N MET A 425 -26.76 8.93 -7.56
CA MET A 425 -26.34 9.25 -6.19
C MET A 425 -26.22 10.76 -5.99
N THR A 426 -25.68 11.48 -6.98
CA THR A 426 -25.60 12.94 -6.96
C THR A 426 -26.98 13.59 -6.88
N ARG A 427 -28.00 13.03 -7.56
CA ARG A 427 -29.40 13.51 -7.46
C ARG A 427 -29.98 13.31 -6.06
N GLU A 428 -29.50 12.33 -5.30
CA GLU A 428 -29.84 12.13 -3.89
C GLU A 428 -28.97 12.96 -2.93
N GLY A 429 -28.09 13.83 -3.45
CA GLY A 429 -27.16 14.62 -2.64
C GLY A 429 -26.01 13.81 -2.04
N LYS A 430 -25.78 12.58 -2.52
CA LYS A 430 -24.70 11.70 -2.06
C LYS A 430 -23.53 11.73 -3.03
N TYR A 431 -22.34 11.90 -2.49
CA TYR A 431 -21.10 12.05 -3.26
C TYR A 431 -20.02 11.11 -2.74
N CYS A 432 -19.01 10.89 -3.56
CA CYS A 432 -17.73 10.38 -3.12
C CYS A 432 -16.98 11.40 -2.25
N PHE A 433 -15.89 10.94 -1.64
CA PHE A 433 -15.17 11.72 -0.64
C PHE A 433 -13.79 12.16 -1.09
N GLU A 434 -13.33 13.29 -0.57
CA GLU A 434 -11.97 13.81 -0.73
C GLU A 434 -11.15 13.47 0.53
N SER A 435 -9.89 13.06 0.37
CA SER A 435 -8.98 12.77 1.49
C SER A 435 -7.51 13.04 1.12
N GLY A 436 -6.56 12.74 2.00
CA GLY A 436 -5.13 12.91 1.71
C GLY A 436 -4.65 12.06 0.53
N ASP A 437 -5.22 10.87 0.37
CA ASP A 437 -4.95 9.94 -0.72
C ASP A 437 -6.15 9.82 -1.68
N ASP A 438 -5.89 9.79 -2.98
CA ASP A 438 -6.94 9.77 -4.02
C ASP A 438 -7.64 8.41 -4.15
N ARG A 439 -7.11 7.35 -3.53
CA ARG A 439 -7.72 6.01 -3.51
C ARG A 439 -8.67 5.82 -2.33
N ALA A 440 -8.98 6.86 -1.56
CA ALA A 440 -9.84 6.77 -0.38
C ALA A 440 -11.22 6.14 -0.63
N ASN A 441 -11.74 6.22 -1.86
CA ASN A 441 -13.04 5.66 -2.26
C ASN A 441 -12.95 4.26 -2.91
N GLU A 442 -11.77 3.64 -2.97
CA GLU A 442 -11.58 2.34 -3.64
C GLU A 442 -12.52 1.27 -3.08
N ASN A 443 -12.74 1.25 -1.76
CA ASN A 443 -13.73 0.42 -1.11
C ASN A 443 -14.29 1.05 0.17
N LEU A 444 -15.51 0.67 0.54
CA LEU A 444 -16.24 1.17 1.70
C LEU A 444 -15.44 1.11 3.02
N LEU A 445 -14.73 0.02 3.29
CA LEU A 445 -14.03 -0.19 4.55
C LEU A 445 -12.77 0.67 4.65
N LEU A 446 -12.09 0.91 3.52
CA LEU A 446 -11.01 1.89 3.45
C LEU A 446 -11.54 3.30 3.67
N THR A 447 -12.64 3.68 3.01
CA THR A 447 -13.22 5.03 3.17
C THR A 447 -13.64 5.31 4.61
N SER A 448 -14.15 4.30 5.34
CA SER A 448 -14.50 4.43 6.76
C SER A 448 -13.25 4.69 7.63
N MET A 449 -12.08 4.11 7.29
CA MET A 449 -10.81 4.43 7.96
C MET A 449 -10.36 5.86 7.69
N HIS A 450 -10.45 6.34 6.45
CA HIS A 450 -10.15 7.75 6.14
C HIS A 450 -11.04 8.70 6.97
N LEU A 451 -12.34 8.41 7.05
CA LEU A 451 -13.28 9.19 7.85
C LEU A 451 -12.93 9.14 9.34
N LEU A 452 -12.65 7.95 9.87
CA LEU A 452 -12.28 7.73 11.27
C LEU A 452 -11.07 8.58 11.67
N TRP A 453 -10.01 8.58 10.86
CA TRP A 453 -8.78 9.31 11.16
C TRP A 453 -8.91 10.82 10.93
N ALA A 454 -9.73 11.27 9.98
CA ALA A 454 -10.03 12.69 9.80
C ALA A 454 -10.81 13.26 11.01
N ARG A 455 -11.82 12.52 11.51
CA ARG A 455 -12.52 12.83 12.76
C ARG A 455 -11.56 12.87 13.95
N HIS A 456 -10.63 11.91 14.01
CA HIS A 456 -9.65 11.84 15.09
C HIS A 456 -8.69 13.04 15.09
N HIS A 457 -8.27 13.53 13.92
CA HIS A 457 -7.52 14.79 13.84
C HIS A 457 -8.31 15.96 14.42
N ASN A 458 -9.60 16.10 14.05
CA ASN A 458 -10.44 17.18 14.58
C ASN A 458 -10.67 17.06 16.09
N TYR A 459 -10.78 15.84 16.63
CA TYR A 459 -10.79 15.60 18.07
C TYR A 459 -9.50 16.13 18.73
N LEU A 460 -8.33 15.79 18.19
CA LEU A 460 -7.05 16.26 18.72
C LEU A 460 -6.95 17.80 18.65
N ALA A 461 -7.27 18.39 17.49
CA ALA A 461 -7.18 19.83 17.26
C ALA A 461 -8.10 20.62 18.21
N ARG A 462 -9.37 20.21 18.36
CA ARG A 462 -10.34 20.86 19.26
C ARG A 462 -9.87 20.86 20.72
N ASN A 463 -9.33 19.74 21.20
CA ASN A 463 -8.85 19.62 22.57
C ASN A 463 -7.54 20.38 22.80
N LEU A 464 -6.60 20.36 21.84
CA LEU A 464 -5.38 21.16 21.90
C LEU A 464 -5.68 22.66 21.90
N ASN A 465 -6.64 23.11 21.09
CA ASN A 465 -7.12 24.49 21.08
C ASN A 465 -7.76 24.89 22.42
N ALA A 466 -8.57 24.01 23.01
CA ALA A 466 -9.18 24.26 24.32
C ALA A 466 -8.14 24.34 25.44
N LEU A 467 -7.10 23.49 25.38
CA LEU A 467 -6.00 23.48 26.35
C LEU A 467 -5.06 24.68 26.17
N ASN A 468 -4.82 25.10 24.93
CA ASN A 468 -3.89 26.15 24.57
C ASN A 468 -4.58 27.23 23.70
N PRO A 469 -5.44 28.09 24.27
CA PRO A 469 -6.19 29.09 23.49
C PRO A 469 -5.33 30.14 22.77
N ASP A 470 -4.06 30.29 23.18
CA ASP A 470 -3.11 31.23 22.57
C ASP A 470 -2.38 30.65 21.35
N TRP A 471 -2.54 29.35 21.04
CA TRP A 471 -1.95 28.75 19.85
C TRP A 471 -2.72 29.16 18.59
N ASP A 472 -1.99 29.46 17.53
CA ASP A 472 -2.60 29.73 16.23
C ASP A 472 -3.05 28.43 15.52
N ASP A 473 -3.85 28.60 14.46
CA ASP A 473 -4.38 27.51 13.65
C ASP A 473 -3.28 26.56 13.15
N GLU A 474 -2.16 27.12 12.67
CA GLU A 474 -1.05 26.35 12.13
C GLU A 474 -0.38 25.49 13.20
N HIS A 475 -0.13 26.04 14.38
CA HIS A 475 0.47 25.31 15.47
C HIS A 475 -0.42 24.16 15.95
N ILE A 476 -1.73 24.40 16.08
CA ILE A 476 -2.71 23.37 16.46
C ILE A 476 -2.76 22.26 15.39
N TYR A 477 -2.85 22.64 14.12
CA TYR A 477 -2.88 21.69 12.99
C TYR A 477 -1.64 20.79 13.00
N GLN A 478 -0.44 21.38 13.12
CA GLN A 478 0.81 20.62 13.08
C GLN A 478 1.00 19.73 14.31
N GLU A 479 0.63 20.18 15.52
CA GLU A 479 0.67 19.32 16.72
C GLU A 479 -0.34 18.16 16.61
N ALA A 480 -1.57 18.42 16.16
CA ALA A 480 -2.57 17.37 15.95
C ALA A 480 -2.10 16.36 14.89
N ARG A 481 -1.54 16.82 13.76
CA ARG A 481 -0.93 15.97 12.73
C ARG A 481 0.22 15.13 13.29
N LYS A 482 1.10 15.73 14.09
CA LYS A 482 2.23 15.04 14.71
C LYS A 482 1.79 13.95 15.68
N ILE A 483 0.77 14.21 16.51
CA ILE A 483 0.20 13.21 17.42
C ILE A 483 -0.46 12.07 16.62
N LEU A 484 -1.25 12.39 15.60
CA LEU A 484 -1.92 11.38 14.77
C LEU A 484 -0.90 10.46 14.08
N ALA A 485 0.14 11.02 13.47
CA ALA A 485 1.22 10.25 12.86
C ALA A 485 1.90 9.30 13.86
N ALA A 486 2.16 9.78 15.08
CA ALA A 486 2.74 8.96 16.14
C ALA A 486 1.81 7.82 16.57
N GLN A 487 0.51 8.07 16.65
CA GLN A 487 -0.51 7.08 16.99
C GLN A 487 -0.66 6.02 15.90
N LEU A 488 -0.65 6.42 14.62
CA LEU A 488 -0.67 5.51 13.48
C LEU A 488 0.57 4.61 13.46
N ALA A 489 1.77 5.19 13.63
CA ALA A 489 3.02 4.44 13.73
C ALA A 489 3.02 3.51 14.96
N HIS A 490 2.51 3.95 16.10
CA HIS A 490 2.43 3.11 17.30
C HIS A 490 1.54 1.88 17.07
N ILE A 491 0.33 2.06 16.52
CA ILE A 491 -0.57 0.94 16.18
C ILE A 491 0.10 0.00 15.17
N ALA A 492 0.77 0.53 14.15
CA ALA A 492 1.45 -0.29 13.14
C ALA A 492 2.50 -1.22 13.78
N TYR A 493 3.31 -0.74 14.72
CA TYR A 493 4.38 -1.55 15.32
C TYR A 493 3.94 -2.35 16.56
N ASN A 494 2.88 -1.93 17.24
CA ASN A 494 2.39 -2.57 18.47
C ASN A 494 1.30 -3.63 18.22
N GLU A 495 0.45 -3.42 17.22
CA GLU A 495 -0.70 -4.29 16.92
C GLU A 495 -0.55 -5.02 15.59
N PHE A 496 -0.11 -4.33 14.52
CA PHE A 496 -0.11 -4.89 13.17
C PHE A 496 1.11 -5.78 12.88
N LEU A 497 2.34 -5.27 13.03
CA LEU A 497 3.55 -6.06 12.76
C LEU A 497 3.69 -7.35 13.57
N PRO A 498 3.28 -7.43 14.85
CA PRO A 498 3.36 -8.67 15.61
C PRO A 498 2.43 -9.77 15.10
N VAL A 499 1.32 -9.41 14.45
CA VAL A 499 0.45 -10.36 13.75
C VAL A 499 1.14 -10.89 12.50
N LEU A 500 1.79 -9.99 11.75
CA LEU A 500 2.47 -10.34 10.50
C LEU A 500 3.67 -11.28 10.72
N LEU A 501 4.58 -10.87 11.60
CA LEU A 501 5.90 -11.48 11.79
C LEU A 501 5.95 -12.48 12.94
N GLY A 502 4.91 -12.52 13.79
CA GLY A 502 5.00 -13.13 15.11
C GLY A 502 5.69 -12.20 16.11
N ARG A 503 5.27 -12.26 17.38
CA ARG A 503 5.79 -11.37 18.43
C ARG A 503 7.28 -11.55 18.68
N ASP A 504 7.78 -12.78 18.64
CA ASP A 504 9.17 -13.09 18.98
C ASP A 504 10.14 -12.56 17.93
N LEU A 505 9.85 -12.75 16.64
CA LEU A 505 10.66 -12.19 15.56
C LEU A 505 10.59 -10.65 15.55
N ALA A 506 9.40 -10.08 15.73
CA ALA A 506 9.23 -8.62 15.81
C ALA A 506 10.05 -8.02 16.98
N ALA A 507 10.06 -8.68 18.14
CA ALA A 507 10.87 -8.28 19.29
C ALA A 507 12.38 -8.43 19.00
N ALA A 508 12.80 -9.57 18.46
CA ALA A 508 14.20 -9.84 18.13
C ALA A 508 14.77 -8.82 17.14
N LYS A 509 13.96 -8.40 16.15
CA LYS A 509 14.29 -7.34 15.19
C LYS A 509 14.26 -5.92 15.76
N GLY A 510 13.76 -5.72 16.98
CA GLY A 510 13.62 -4.40 17.60
C GLY A 510 12.50 -3.55 16.98
N LEU A 511 11.49 -4.19 16.39
CA LEU A 511 10.35 -3.51 15.77
C LEU A 511 9.35 -3.06 16.85
N LEU A 512 9.14 -3.84 17.90
CA LEU A 512 8.20 -3.48 18.97
C LEU A 512 8.54 -2.12 19.62
N PRO A 513 7.54 -1.38 20.12
CA PRO A 513 7.76 -0.15 20.89
C PRO A 513 8.67 -0.36 22.12
N ASP A 514 9.55 0.61 22.37
CA ASP A 514 10.49 0.63 23.49
C ASP A 514 9.85 1.33 24.70
N ILE A 515 8.95 0.61 25.38
CA ILE A 515 8.19 1.14 26.53
C ILE A 515 9.10 1.34 27.76
N ASN A 516 10.20 0.58 27.85
CA ASN A 516 11.12 0.62 28.98
C ASN A 516 12.29 1.58 28.68
N GLU A 517 12.24 2.78 29.27
CA GLU A 517 13.09 3.95 28.97
C GLU A 517 14.60 3.82 29.28
N ASP A 518 15.15 2.63 29.49
CA ASP A 518 16.52 2.45 30.00
C ASP A 518 17.61 2.68 28.93
N SER A 519 17.23 2.75 27.65
CA SER A 519 18.17 3.01 26.55
C SER A 519 18.37 4.51 26.29
N PHE A 520 19.62 4.98 26.33
CA PHE A 520 19.99 6.36 25.97
C PHE A 520 20.19 6.57 24.45
N SER A 521 20.27 5.52 23.64
CA SER A 521 20.54 5.65 22.21
C SER A 521 19.31 6.12 21.45
N ASP A 522 19.49 7.14 20.59
CA ASP A 522 18.46 7.60 19.65
C ASP A 522 18.16 6.51 18.61
N THR A 523 16.91 6.47 18.13
CA THR A 523 16.46 5.46 17.14
C THR A 523 16.89 5.81 15.72
N TYR A 524 17.05 7.10 15.42
CA TYR A 524 17.32 7.60 14.08
C TYR A 524 18.78 7.42 13.66
N ASP A 525 18.98 6.91 12.46
CA ASP A 525 20.26 6.68 11.81
C ASP A 525 20.24 7.32 10.41
N ALA A 526 21.12 8.31 10.20
CA ALA A 526 21.16 9.05 8.93
C ALA A 526 21.72 8.24 7.76
N ASP A 527 22.35 7.10 8.01
CA ASP A 527 22.86 6.19 6.98
C ASP A 527 21.81 5.14 6.53
N VAL A 528 20.69 5.05 7.25
CA VAL A 528 19.58 4.17 6.86
C VAL A 528 18.69 4.88 5.85
N ASP A 529 18.53 4.27 4.67
CA ASP A 529 17.58 4.70 3.66
C ASP A 529 16.17 4.16 3.97
N PRO A 530 15.20 5.03 4.33
CA PRO A 530 13.82 4.65 4.60
C PRO A 530 12.98 4.44 3.32
N THR A 531 13.52 4.75 2.14
CA THR A 531 12.78 4.65 0.88
C THR A 531 12.21 3.26 0.68
N ILE A 532 10.93 3.19 0.28
CA ILE A 532 10.25 1.92 0.04
C ILE A 532 10.97 1.11 -1.04
N ALA A 533 11.23 -0.16 -0.76
CA ALA A 533 11.76 -1.10 -1.73
C ALA A 533 10.72 -1.43 -2.82
N ASN A 534 11.16 -1.52 -4.08
CA ASN A 534 10.29 -1.82 -5.20
C ASN A 534 9.59 -3.19 -5.04
N CYS A 535 10.33 -4.21 -4.57
CA CYS A 535 9.76 -5.53 -4.29
C CYS A 535 8.75 -5.53 -3.11
N PHE A 536 8.88 -4.60 -2.17
CA PHE A 536 7.90 -4.42 -1.10
C PHE A 536 6.56 -3.94 -1.69
N ALA A 537 6.59 -2.87 -2.48
CA ALA A 537 5.39 -2.26 -3.07
C ALA A 537 4.75 -3.10 -4.21
N ALA A 538 5.57 -3.74 -5.05
CA ALA A 538 5.10 -4.47 -6.22
C ALA A 538 4.77 -5.95 -5.95
N ALA A 539 5.22 -6.51 -4.81
CA ALA A 539 5.01 -7.93 -4.49
C ALA A 539 4.71 -8.19 -3.00
N ALA A 540 5.66 -7.97 -2.09
CA ALA A 540 5.56 -8.52 -0.73
C ALA A 540 4.40 -7.95 0.09
N PHE A 541 4.18 -6.63 0.07
CA PHE A 541 3.12 -6.00 0.87
C PHE A 541 1.71 -6.16 0.25
N ARG A 542 1.63 -6.74 -0.95
CA ARG A 542 0.36 -7.14 -1.60
C ARG A 542 -0.21 -8.44 -1.04
N PHE A 543 0.42 -9.05 -0.03
CA PHE A 543 -0.10 -10.25 0.65
C PHE A 543 -1.53 -10.04 1.17
N ALA A 544 -1.89 -8.80 1.54
CA ALA A 544 -3.20 -8.49 2.12
C ALA A 544 -4.36 -8.87 1.18
N HIS A 545 -4.13 -8.95 -0.13
CA HIS A 545 -5.13 -9.41 -1.09
C HIS A 545 -5.54 -10.87 -0.87
N THR A 546 -4.68 -11.71 -0.28
CA THR A 546 -5.01 -13.11 0.08
C THR A 546 -6.04 -13.16 1.21
N LEU A 547 -6.03 -12.18 2.11
CA LEU A 547 -6.84 -12.16 3.33
C LEU A 547 -8.33 -11.90 3.06
N LEU A 548 -8.68 -11.45 1.85
CA LEU A 548 -9.99 -10.91 1.54
C LEU A 548 -11.03 -12.03 1.30
N PRO A 549 -12.06 -12.16 2.17
CA PRO A 549 -13.10 -13.15 2.00
C PRO A 549 -14.07 -12.74 0.87
N GLY A 550 -14.85 -13.71 0.40
CA GLY A 550 -15.88 -13.43 -0.61
C GLY A 550 -17.11 -12.69 -0.07
N LEU A 551 -17.44 -12.91 1.20
CA LEU A 551 -18.61 -12.35 1.86
C LEU A 551 -18.22 -11.67 3.17
N PHE A 552 -18.79 -10.49 3.41
CA PHE A 552 -18.57 -9.70 4.61
C PHE A 552 -19.83 -9.72 5.46
N ASN A 553 -19.66 -9.95 6.75
CA ASN A 553 -20.77 -10.02 7.69
C ASN A 553 -21.29 -8.61 8.01
N MET A 554 -22.50 -8.31 7.57
CA MET A 554 -23.21 -7.04 7.81
C MET A 554 -24.31 -7.17 8.87
N THR A 555 -24.36 -8.30 9.58
CA THR A 555 -25.42 -8.61 10.55
C THR A 555 -25.41 -7.58 11.68
N ARG A 556 -26.56 -6.93 11.90
CA ARG A 556 -26.79 -6.01 13.00
C ARG A 556 -27.20 -6.79 14.27
N GLU A 557 -26.85 -6.29 15.45
CA GLU A 557 -27.22 -6.94 16.73
C GLU A 557 -28.74 -7.20 16.80
N ASN A 558 -29.13 -8.42 17.14
CA ASN A 558 -30.52 -8.91 17.22
C ASN A 558 -31.34 -8.85 15.91
N ARG A 559 -30.69 -8.87 14.74
CA ARG A 559 -31.37 -8.93 13.43
C ARG A 559 -31.00 -10.16 12.60
N THR A 560 -31.72 -10.32 11.49
CA THR A 560 -31.47 -11.37 10.50
C THR A 560 -30.02 -11.32 9.98
N PRO A 561 -29.34 -12.47 9.84
CA PRO A 561 -28.02 -12.51 9.22
C PRO A 561 -28.01 -11.83 7.86
N GLU A 562 -27.10 -10.89 7.67
CA GLU A 562 -26.91 -10.12 6.44
C GLU A 562 -25.45 -10.22 6.01
N ALA A 563 -25.21 -10.36 4.71
CA ALA A 563 -23.87 -10.38 4.14
C ALA A 563 -23.82 -9.66 2.79
N ILE A 564 -22.67 -9.06 2.50
CA ILE A 564 -22.41 -8.39 1.22
C ILE A 564 -21.19 -9.00 0.53
N GLU A 565 -21.27 -9.16 -0.78
CA GLU A 565 -20.14 -9.57 -1.63
C GLU A 565 -19.10 -8.45 -1.72
N LEU A 566 -17.81 -8.82 -1.77
CA LEU A 566 -16.71 -7.85 -1.77
C LEU A 566 -16.84 -6.84 -2.90
N HIS A 567 -17.08 -7.30 -4.14
CA HIS A 567 -17.10 -6.41 -5.31
C HIS A 567 -18.17 -5.31 -5.20
N LYS A 568 -19.28 -5.57 -4.49
CA LYS A 568 -20.37 -4.59 -4.27
C LYS A 568 -19.98 -3.43 -3.35
N MET A 569 -18.90 -3.57 -2.59
CA MET A 569 -18.36 -2.52 -1.73
C MET A 569 -17.28 -1.67 -2.41
N LEU A 570 -16.80 -2.07 -3.60
CA LEU A 570 -15.75 -1.35 -4.33
C LEU A 570 -16.35 -0.12 -5.02
N PHE A 571 -15.67 1.03 -4.92
CA PHE A 571 -16.15 2.30 -5.46
C PHE A 571 -17.61 2.62 -5.07
N ASN A 572 -17.99 2.23 -3.84
CA ASN A 572 -19.34 2.36 -3.32
C ASN A 572 -19.33 2.82 -1.85
N PRO A 573 -18.94 4.08 -1.57
CA PRO A 573 -18.88 4.61 -0.20
C PRO A 573 -20.26 5.06 0.33
N PHE A 574 -21.32 4.92 -0.47
CA PHE A 574 -22.59 5.62 -0.26
C PHE A 574 -23.35 5.19 0.99
N SER A 575 -23.08 4.00 1.54
CA SER A 575 -23.65 3.56 2.80
C SER A 575 -23.17 4.40 4.00
N LEU A 576 -22.05 5.12 3.90
CA LEU A 576 -21.58 6.05 4.93
C LEU A 576 -22.51 7.27 5.13
N TRP A 577 -23.31 7.60 4.12
CA TRP A 577 -24.29 8.69 4.21
C TRP A 577 -25.47 8.34 5.12
N ALA A 578 -25.77 7.05 5.30
CA ALA A 578 -26.83 6.60 6.20
C ALA A 578 -26.40 6.73 7.67
N GLU A 579 -27.38 6.92 8.56
CA GLU A 579 -27.16 6.86 10.02
C GLU A 579 -26.49 5.53 10.41
N HIS A 580 -25.49 5.59 11.29
CA HIS A 580 -24.63 4.45 11.68
C HIS A 580 -23.87 3.80 10.52
N GLY A 581 -23.73 4.46 9.37
CA GLY A 581 -23.02 3.92 8.20
C GLY A 581 -21.56 3.55 8.50
N ILE A 582 -20.83 4.44 9.19
CA ILE A 582 -19.46 4.17 9.64
C ILE A 582 -19.39 3.02 10.64
N ASP A 583 -20.32 2.95 11.59
CA ASP A 583 -20.37 1.91 12.62
C ASP A 583 -20.51 0.53 11.97
N HIS A 584 -21.45 0.38 11.04
CA HIS A 584 -21.67 -0.86 10.33
C HIS A 584 -20.43 -1.28 9.53
N ALA A 585 -19.75 -0.34 8.87
CA ALA A 585 -18.51 -0.63 8.14
C ALA A 585 -17.38 -1.11 9.08
N LEU A 586 -17.14 -0.41 10.19
CA LEU A 586 -16.11 -0.78 11.16
C LEU A 586 -16.42 -2.11 11.86
N GLN A 587 -17.70 -2.36 12.16
CA GLN A 587 -18.15 -3.64 12.71
C GLN A 587 -18.01 -4.77 11.70
N ALA A 588 -18.33 -4.55 10.42
CA ALA A 588 -18.15 -5.55 9.37
C ALA A 588 -16.68 -5.95 9.23
N ALA A 589 -15.77 -4.97 9.21
CA ALA A 589 -14.33 -5.21 9.20
C ALA A 589 -13.86 -5.95 10.47
N SER A 590 -14.37 -5.57 11.63
CA SER A 590 -13.97 -6.19 12.91
C SER A 590 -14.54 -7.60 13.07
N ASN A 591 -15.76 -7.88 12.62
CA ASN A 591 -16.48 -9.13 12.90
C ASN A 591 -16.32 -10.20 11.82
N THR A 592 -15.89 -9.83 10.62
CA THR A 592 -15.63 -10.78 9.53
C THR A 592 -14.24 -11.39 9.69
N ALA A 593 -14.12 -12.71 9.55
CA ALA A 593 -12.83 -13.40 9.55
C ALA A 593 -12.10 -13.21 8.21
N VAL A 594 -10.77 -13.11 8.24
CA VAL A 594 -9.95 -13.13 7.02
C VAL A 594 -9.78 -14.55 6.49
N LEU A 595 -9.39 -14.65 5.23
CA LEU A 595 -8.73 -15.85 4.68
C LEU A 595 -7.27 -15.91 5.16
N ARG A 596 -6.54 -16.95 4.76
CA ARG A 596 -5.14 -17.16 5.15
C ARG A 596 -4.18 -16.43 4.21
N VAL A 597 -2.97 -16.14 4.70
CA VAL A 597 -1.84 -15.78 3.84
C VAL A 597 -1.28 -17.05 3.25
N ASP A 598 -1.76 -17.39 2.05
CA ASP A 598 -1.27 -18.50 1.25
C ASP A 598 -1.49 -18.20 -0.24
N ARG A 599 -1.36 -19.23 -1.08
CA ARG A 599 -1.53 -19.06 -2.53
C ARG A 599 -2.99 -18.86 -2.96
N PHE A 600 -4.00 -19.05 -2.12
CA PHE A 600 -5.40 -19.07 -2.54
C PHE A 600 -6.08 -17.69 -2.45
N PHE A 601 -7.06 -17.44 -3.31
CA PHE A 601 -7.75 -16.16 -3.38
C PHE A 601 -9.26 -16.32 -3.62
N SER A 602 -10.05 -15.39 -3.09
CA SER A 602 -11.49 -15.34 -3.36
C SER A 602 -11.77 -15.05 -4.84
N PRO A 603 -12.79 -15.70 -5.46
CA PRO A 603 -13.27 -15.34 -6.80
C PRO A 603 -13.62 -13.85 -6.93
N GLU A 604 -14.02 -13.22 -5.84
CA GLU A 604 -14.35 -11.80 -5.81
C GLU A 604 -13.19 -10.87 -6.22
N VAL A 605 -11.94 -11.29 -6.01
CA VAL A 605 -10.74 -10.52 -6.43
C VAL A 605 -10.09 -11.08 -7.68
N THR A 606 -10.31 -12.36 -8.03
CA THR A 606 -9.72 -12.98 -9.23
C THR A 606 -10.64 -12.97 -10.45
N GLN A 607 -11.93 -12.61 -10.29
CA GLN A 607 -12.92 -12.63 -11.37
C GLN A 607 -13.85 -11.41 -11.35
N LYS A 608 -14.18 -10.88 -10.16
CA LYS A 608 -15.16 -9.79 -10.00
C LYS A 608 -14.56 -8.46 -9.57
N LEU A 609 -13.24 -8.27 -9.67
CA LEU A 609 -12.61 -7.03 -9.23
C LEU A 609 -13.16 -5.83 -10.02
N PHE A 610 -13.69 -4.84 -9.30
CA PHE A 610 -14.32 -3.63 -9.85
C PHE A 610 -15.50 -3.86 -10.81
N GLU A 611 -16.13 -5.04 -10.74
CA GLU A 611 -17.40 -5.30 -11.41
C GLU A 611 -18.43 -4.24 -10.99
N GLY A 612 -19.09 -3.64 -11.99
CA GLY A 612 -20.07 -2.58 -11.77
C GLY A 612 -21.39 -3.13 -11.25
N PRO A 613 -22.23 -2.26 -10.67
CA PRO A 613 -23.60 -2.64 -10.33
C PRO A 613 -24.44 -2.89 -11.61
N GLU A 614 -25.58 -3.56 -11.47
CA GLU A 614 -26.43 -3.95 -12.62
C GLU A 614 -26.95 -2.74 -13.43
N GLU A 615 -27.03 -1.57 -12.78
CA GLU A 615 -27.45 -0.30 -13.39
C GLU A 615 -26.44 0.27 -14.40
N ASP A 616 -25.19 -0.20 -14.43
CA ASP A 616 -24.20 0.21 -15.44
C ASP A 616 -24.55 -0.30 -16.86
N HIS A 617 -25.59 -1.15 -17.00
CA HIS A 617 -26.23 -1.58 -18.27
C HIS A 617 -25.29 -2.15 -19.36
N LEU A 618 -24.14 -2.67 -18.97
CA LEU A 618 -23.20 -3.37 -19.84
C LEU A 618 -22.95 -4.78 -19.28
N PRO A 619 -22.69 -5.81 -20.11
CA PRO A 619 -22.15 -7.06 -19.61
C PRO A 619 -20.73 -6.78 -19.08
N ILE A 620 -20.62 -6.50 -17.79
CA ILE A 620 -19.35 -6.17 -17.15
C ILE A 620 -18.81 -7.43 -16.50
N CYS A 621 -17.71 -7.96 -17.04
CA CYS A 621 -16.89 -8.92 -16.31
C CYS A 621 -15.87 -8.16 -15.45
N GLY A 622 -15.68 -8.57 -14.20
CA GLY A 622 -14.62 -8.01 -13.36
C GLY A 622 -13.21 -8.35 -13.82
N LEU A 623 -12.22 -7.74 -13.19
CA LEU A 623 -10.80 -7.99 -13.42
C LEU A 623 -10.27 -9.08 -12.46
N ASP A 624 -9.00 -9.44 -12.66
CA ASP A 624 -8.25 -10.37 -11.81
C ASP A 624 -7.07 -9.66 -11.17
N LEU A 625 -7.20 -9.34 -9.88
CA LEU A 625 -6.16 -8.66 -9.10
C LEU A 625 -4.84 -9.43 -9.03
N VAL A 626 -4.90 -10.76 -8.97
CA VAL A 626 -3.71 -11.62 -8.89
C VAL A 626 -2.92 -11.54 -10.19
N SER A 627 -3.63 -11.62 -11.32
CA SER A 627 -3.02 -11.43 -12.65
C SER A 627 -2.37 -10.06 -12.79
N LEU A 628 -3.04 -9.00 -12.34
CA LEU A 628 -2.52 -7.63 -12.36
C LEU A 628 -1.27 -7.48 -11.47
N ASN A 629 -1.22 -8.14 -10.31
CA ASN A 629 -0.05 -8.13 -9.42
C ASN A 629 1.17 -8.83 -10.04
N ILE A 630 0.97 -10.00 -10.64
CA ILE A 630 2.04 -10.73 -11.34
C ILE A 630 2.56 -9.90 -12.52
N GLN A 631 1.65 -9.34 -13.32
CA GLN A 631 2.01 -8.48 -14.45
C GLN A 631 2.78 -7.23 -13.99
N ARG A 632 2.38 -6.62 -12.87
CA ARG A 632 3.08 -5.47 -12.24
C ARG A 632 4.49 -5.84 -11.78
N GLY A 633 4.68 -7.00 -11.18
CA GLY A 633 6.02 -7.49 -10.81
C GLY A 633 6.96 -7.60 -12.01
N ARG A 634 6.45 -8.11 -13.15
CA ARG A 634 7.21 -8.24 -14.40
C ARG A 634 7.49 -6.88 -15.06
N ASP A 635 6.52 -5.96 -15.03
CA ASP A 635 6.67 -4.57 -15.49
C ASP A 635 7.76 -3.83 -14.69
N HIS A 636 7.83 -4.06 -13.39
CA HIS A 636 8.81 -3.44 -12.50
C HIS A 636 10.21 -4.09 -12.58
N GLY A 637 10.37 -5.13 -13.39
CA GLY A 637 11.61 -5.91 -13.48
C GLY A 637 11.99 -6.51 -12.12
N ILE A 638 11.01 -6.97 -11.33
CA ILE A 638 11.28 -7.68 -10.07
C ILE A 638 11.94 -9.02 -10.40
N PRO A 639 13.14 -9.30 -9.88
CA PRO A 639 13.81 -10.59 -10.12
C PRO A 639 13.00 -11.78 -9.59
N ALA A 640 13.37 -12.98 -10.03
CA ALA A 640 12.67 -14.21 -9.66
C ALA A 640 12.79 -14.55 -8.16
N TYR A 641 11.83 -15.35 -7.69
CA TYR A 641 11.73 -15.82 -6.31
C TYR A 641 13.05 -16.33 -5.68
N PRO A 642 13.87 -17.17 -6.36
CA PRO A 642 15.13 -17.64 -5.79
C PRO A 642 16.15 -16.53 -5.48
N VAL A 643 16.12 -15.42 -6.22
CA VAL A 643 17.03 -14.28 -6.02
C VAL A 643 16.80 -13.65 -4.66
N PHE A 644 15.54 -13.45 -4.27
CA PHE A 644 15.20 -12.86 -3.00
C PHE A 644 15.44 -13.79 -1.81
N ARG A 645 15.25 -15.11 -1.97
CA ARG A 645 15.66 -16.07 -0.92
C ARG A 645 17.17 -16.00 -0.66
N ARG A 646 18.00 -15.90 -1.71
CA ARG A 646 19.45 -15.71 -1.56
C ARG A 646 19.80 -14.39 -0.89
N HIS A 647 19.18 -13.28 -1.30
CA HIS A 647 19.36 -11.97 -0.65
C HIS A 647 19.04 -12.02 0.85
N CYS A 648 17.94 -12.69 1.20
CA CYS A 648 17.51 -12.91 2.58
C CYS A 648 18.31 -13.98 3.34
N ARG A 649 19.34 -14.59 2.72
CA ARG A 649 20.16 -15.67 3.31
C ARG A 649 19.33 -16.88 3.76
N LEU A 650 18.24 -17.14 3.05
CA LEU A 650 17.37 -18.27 3.28
C LEU A 650 17.87 -19.50 2.52
N PRO A 651 17.45 -20.73 2.91
CA PRO A 651 17.75 -21.93 2.13
C PRO A 651 17.44 -21.75 0.64
N PRO A 652 18.35 -22.19 -0.25
CA PRO A 652 18.23 -21.98 -1.70
C PRO A 652 17.04 -22.71 -2.27
N VAL A 653 16.52 -22.22 -3.39
CA VAL A 653 15.38 -22.77 -4.14
C VAL A 653 15.65 -22.70 -5.65
N ASP A 654 16.92 -22.83 -6.03
CA ASP A 654 17.39 -22.70 -7.41
C ASP A 654 17.07 -23.95 -8.27
N SER A 655 16.66 -25.06 -7.63
CA SER A 655 16.16 -26.29 -8.26
C SER A 655 14.79 -26.69 -7.70
N TRP A 656 14.04 -27.50 -8.43
CA TRP A 656 12.74 -28.01 -7.96
C TRP A 656 12.84 -28.83 -6.67
N ASP A 657 13.90 -29.64 -6.54
CA ASP A 657 14.15 -30.45 -5.32
C ASP A 657 14.40 -29.55 -4.11
N GLN A 658 15.14 -28.46 -4.29
CA GLN A 658 15.36 -27.47 -3.24
C GLN A 658 14.05 -26.71 -2.91
N MET A 659 13.28 -26.34 -3.93
CA MET A 659 11.99 -25.67 -3.74
C MET A 659 10.99 -26.57 -2.99
N ALA A 660 11.04 -27.89 -3.18
CA ALA A 660 10.23 -28.86 -2.44
C ALA A 660 10.44 -28.83 -0.92
N LEU A 661 11.58 -28.30 -0.45
CA LEU A 661 11.86 -28.13 0.97
C LEU A 661 11.26 -26.83 1.54
N ALA A 662 10.90 -25.88 0.67
CA ALA A 662 10.40 -24.56 1.06
C ALA A 662 8.86 -24.45 1.04
N MET A 663 8.15 -25.39 0.39
CA MET A 663 6.69 -25.37 0.25
C MET A 663 6.11 -26.78 0.14
N ASP A 664 4.79 -26.92 0.26
CA ASP A 664 4.14 -28.22 0.16
C ASP A 664 4.14 -28.78 -1.28
N ASN A 665 4.10 -30.11 -1.39
CA ASN A 665 4.19 -30.80 -2.68
C ASN A 665 3.03 -30.43 -3.63
N VAL A 666 1.81 -30.19 -3.13
CA VAL A 666 0.67 -29.85 -4.01
C VAL A 666 0.89 -28.48 -4.65
N THR A 667 1.41 -27.53 -3.87
CA THR A 667 1.80 -26.21 -4.37
C THR A 667 2.95 -26.27 -5.36
N LEU A 668 4.01 -27.03 -5.05
CA LEU A 668 5.13 -27.23 -5.95
C LEU A 668 4.67 -27.81 -7.31
N GLN A 669 3.81 -28.83 -7.29
CA GLN A 669 3.29 -29.43 -8.53
C GLN A 669 2.48 -28.42 -9.36
N SER A 670 1.68 -27.55 -8.74
CA SER A 670 0.99 -26.46 -9.45
C SER A 670 1.97 -25.48 -10.10
N ILE A 671 3.08 -25.14 -9.42
CA ILE A 671 4.11 -24.25 -9.96
C ILE A 671 4.84 -24.92 -11.13
N MET A 672 5.26 -26.19 -10.99
CA MET A 672 5.97 -26.96 -12.02
C MET A 672 5.14 -27.19 -13.30
N GLN A 673 3.80 -27.17 -13.18
CA GLN A 673 2.91 -27.26 -14.36
C GLN A 673 2.89 -25.99 -15.21
N ILE A 674 3.29 -24.85 -14.65
CA ILE A 674 3.18 -23.52 -15.28
C ILE A 674 4.55 -22.92 -15.61
N TYR A 675 5.49 -23.01 -14.68
CA TYR A 675 6.83 -22.47 -14.86
C TYR A 675 7.79 -23.57 -15.31
N ASN A 676 8.56 -23.26 -16.36
CA ASN A 676 9.57 -24.19 -16.89
C ASN A 676 10.81 -24.30 -15.99
N SER A 677 11.04 -23.30 -15.12
CA SER A 677 12.24 -23.19 -14.28
C SER A 677 11.93 -22.50 -12.96
N PRO A 678 12.60 -22.87 -11.84
CA PRO A 678 12.60 -22.09 -10.61
C PRO A 678 13.02 -20.63 -10.82
N ALA A 679 13.94 -20.39 -11.77
CA ALA A 679 14.43 -19.06 -12.12
C ALA A 679 13.38 -18.17 -12.82
N ASP A 680 12.22 -18.71 -13.17
CA ASP A 680 11.13 -17.97 -13.79
C ASP A 680 10.01 -17.60 -12.80
N VAL A 681 9.96 -18.25 -11.63
CA VAL A 681 8.87 -18.07 -10.64
C VAL A 681 8.82 -16.63 -10.15
N ASP A 682 7.67 -15.98 -10.34
CA ASP A 682 7.42 -14.62 -9.88
C ASP A 682 7.48 -14.56 -8.33
N VAL A 683 8.10 -13.53 -7.77
CA VAL A 683 8.25 -13.38 -6.30
C VAL A 683 6.92 -13.39 -5.57
N TYR A 684 5.90 -12.75 -6.14
CA TYR A 684 4.55 -12.73 -5.57
C TYR A 684 4.01 -14.16 -5.38
N THR A 685 4.13 -15.01 -6.41
CA THR A 685 3.69 -16.40 -6.37
C THR A 685 4.54 -17.25 -5.42
N GLY A 686 5.87 -17.13 -5.51
CA GLY A 686 6.78 -17.91 -4.68
C GLY A 686 6.68 -17.58 -3.19
N ALA A 687 6.64 -16.29 -2.84
CA ALA A 687 6.57 -15.85 -1.45
C ALA A 687 5.25 -16.22 -0.76
N LEU A 688 4.12 -16.13 -1.47
CA LEU A 688 2.80 -16.56 -0.96
C LEU A 688 2.65 -18.07 -0.83
N SER A 689 3.54 -18.84 -1.48
CA SER A 689 3.54 -20.30 -1.42
C SER A 689 4.32 -20.86 -0.24
N GLU A 690 5.02 -20.01 0.53
CA GLU A 690 5.77 -20.43 1.70
C GLU A 690 4.85 -20.61 2.92
N PRO A 691 5.01 -21.68 3.71
CA PRO A 691 4.23 -21.85 4.93
C PRO A 691 4.58 -20.78 5.96
N PRO A 692 3.62 -20.31 6.77
CA PRO A 692 3.87 -19.34 7.83
C PRO A 692 4.89 -19.84 8.88
N LEU A 693 5.66 -18.91 9.45
CA LEU A 693 6.48 -19.14 10.65
C LEU A 693 5.59 -19.37 11.88
N GLU A 694 6.16 -19.94 12.94
CA GLU A 694 5.41 -20.18 14.18
C GLU A 694 4.93 -18.85 14.80
N GLY A 695 3.62 -18.78 15.09
CA GLY A 695 3.00 -17.59 15.67
C GLY A 695 2.89 -16.38 14.73
N ALA A 696 3.23 -16.54 13.45
CA ALA A 696 3.14 -15.51 12.40
C ALA A 696 2.13 -15.91 11.33
N ILE A 697 1.73 -14.95 10.49
CA ILE A 697 1.02 -15.26 9.23
C ILE A 697 1.97 -15.31 8.03
N PHE A 698 3.19 -14.79 8.17
CA PHE A 698 4.18 -14.78 7.08
C PHE A 698 5.09 -15.99 7.08
N GLY A 699 5.35 -16.50 5.87
CA GLY A 699 6.48 -17.37 5.62
C GLY A 699 7.82 -16.63 5.64
N PRO A 700 8.95 -17.37 5.61
CA PRO A 700 10.29 -16.82 5.77
C PRO A 700 10.63 -15.62 4.87
N LEU A 701 10.26 -15.67 3.58
CA LEU A 701 10.63 -14.62 2.63
C LEU A 701 9.85 -13.32 2.86
N LEU A 702 8.53 -13.42 3.09
CA LEU A 702 7.71 -12.25 3.43
C LEU A 702 8.20 -11.63 4.74
N SER A 703 8.52 -12.46 5.74
CA SER A 703 9.10 -12.01 7.00
C SER A 703 10.41 -11.24 6.81
N CYS A 704 11.32 -11.71 5.94
CA CYS A 704 12.54 -10.99 5.61
C CYS A 704 12.27 -9.61 4.98
N ILE A 705 11.52 -9.57 3.86
CA ILE A 705 11.33 -8.34 3.07
C ILE A 705 10.56 -7.29 3.88
N VAL A 706 9.49 -7.71 4.56
CA VAL A 706 8.64 -6.79 5.32
C VAL A 706 9.34 -6.31 6.59
N SER A 707 10.02 -7.18 7.35
CA SER A 707 10.75 -6.73 8.54
C SER A 707 11.90 -5.78 8.22
N ASP A 708 12.63 -5.99 7.10
CA ASP A 708 13.65 -5.05 6.65
C ASP A 708 13.06 -3.67 6.34
N GLN A 709 11.96 -3.63 5.58
CA GLN A 709 11.35 -2.37 5.20
C GLN A 709 10.87 -1.60 6.44
N PHE A 710 10.15 -2.24 7.36
CA PHE A 710 9.68 -1.57 8.59
C PHE A 710 10.85 -1.18 9.51
N LEU A 711 11.93 -1.95 9.58
CA LEU A 711 13.12 -1.53 10.33
C LEU A 711 13.72 -0.23 9.76
N ARG A 712 13.73 -0.09 8.43
CA ARG A 712 14.19 1.13 7.74
C ARG A 712 13.23 2.29 7.94
N LEU A 713 11.92 2.07 7.94
CA LEU A 713 10.93 3.10 8.25
C LEU A 713 11.10 3.64 9.69
N LYS A 714 11.42 2.77 10.64
CA LYS A 714 11.70 3.15 12.04
C LYS A 714 13.01 3.91 12.19
N ARG A 715 14.12 3.37 11.65
CA ARG A 715 15.47 3.92 11.87
C ARG A 715 15.84 5.05 10.93
N GLY A 716 15.34 5.06 9.71
CA GLY A 716 15.62 6.10 8.70
C GLY A 716 14.75 7.34 8.87
N ASP A 717 13.84 7.37 9.85
CA ASP A 717 12.92 8.48 10.06
C ASP A 717 13.37 9.45 11.15
N SER A 718 13.76 10.66 10.74
CA SER A 718 14.15 11.70 11.67
C SER A 718 13.01 12.30 12.51
N HIS A 719 11.75 11.96 12.24
CA HIS A 719 10.61 12.31 13.10
C HIS A 719 9.90 11.08 13.68
N TRP A 720 10.60 9.93 13.76
CA TRP A 720 10.11 8.76 14.45
C TRP A 720 9.61 9.13 15.85
N TYR A 721 8.43 8.63 16.24
CA TYR A 721 7.77 9.14 17.45
C TYR A 721 8.59 8.88 18.73
N GLU A 722 9.32 7.77 18.81
CA GLU A 722 10.18 7.42 19.96
C GLU A 722 11.56 8.10 19.94
N ARG A 723 11.77 9.09 19.07
CA ARG A 723 13.05 9.81 18.99
C ARG A 723 13.38 10.47 20.32
N LYS A 724 14.63 10.34 20.76
CA LYS A 724 15.08 10.79 22.11
C LYS A 724 15.74 12.17 22.08
N VAL A 725 16.15 12.64 20.90
CA VAL A 725 16.87 13.93 20.72
C VAL A 725 16.23 14.80 19.63
N GLY A 726 16.57 16.09 19.62
CA GLY A 726 16.08 17.06 18.64
C GLY A 726 14.77 17.75 19.04
N ALA A 727 14.37 18.76 18.28
CA ALA A 727 13.16 19.56 18.54
C ALA A 727 11.85 18.82 18.19
N GLN A 728 11.94 17.83 17.31
CA GLN A 728 10.83 16.98 16.89
C GLN A 728 10.41 15.94 17.94
N ARG A 729 11.24 15.67 18.97
CA ARG A 729 10.95 14.63 19.95
C ARG A 729 9.66 14.91 20.73
N PHE A 730 9.00 13.86 21.18
CA PHE A 730 8.01 13.97 22.24
C PHE A 730 8.71 14.00 23.61
N SER A 731 8.05 14.61 24.60
CA SER A 731 8.45 14.45 26.01
C SER A 731 8.09 13.06 26.52
N LYS A 732 8.69 12.63 27.63
CA LYS A 732 8.37 11.33 28.26
C LYS A 732 6.88 11.21 28.60
N ALA A 733 6.29 12.27 29.12
CA ALA A 733 4.86 12.31 29.44
C ALA A 733 3.98 12.22 28.18
N GLN A 734 4.38 12.88 27.08
CA GLN A 734 3.68 12.77 25.81
C GLN A 734 3.78 11.35 25.21
N LEU A 735 4.95 10.72 25.29
CA LEU A 735 5.14 9.33 24.85
C LEU A 735 4.31 8.34 25.67
N ALA A 736 4.21 8.54 26.98
CA ALA A 736 3.39 7.71 27.85
C ALA A 736 1.91 7.72 27.43
N GLU A 737 1.39 8.85 26.93
CA GLU A 737 0.03 8.91 26.35
C GLU A 737 -0.07 8.25 24.98
N ILE A 738 0.95 8.43 24.12
CA ILE A 738 0.99 7.78 22.80
C ILE A 738 0.99 6.25 22.95
N TYR A 739 1.76 5.70 23.91
CA TYR A 739 1.84 4.25 24.17
C TYR A 739 0.53 3.61 24.65
N LYS A 740 -0.46 4.40 25.11
CA LYS A 740 -1.79 3.88 25.46
C LYS A 740 -2.71 3.72 24.24
N THR A 741 -2.28 4.24 23.08
CA THR A 741 -3.11 4.26 21.88
C THR A 741 -3.35 2.84 21.37
N THR A 742 -4.62 2.51 21.12
CA THR A 742 -5.02 1.30 20.41
C THR A 742 -5.98 1.66 19.28
N LEU A 743 -6.04 0.83 18.23
CA LEU A 743 -7.03 1.04 17.17
C LEU A 743 -8.47 0.96 17.71
N ALA A 744 -8.69 0.12 18.72
CA ALA A 744 -9.96 0.03 19.45
C ALA A 744 -10.39 1.37 20.07
N ALA A 745 -9.46 2.07 20.74
CA ALA A 745 -9.73 3.38 21.34
C ALA A 745 -10.03 4.45 20.27
N ILE A 746 -9.32 4.42 19.13
CA ILE A 746 -9.61 5.33 18.01
C ILE A 746 -11.00 5.09 17.43
N ILE A 747 -11.41 3.82 17.30
CA ILE A 747 -12.77 3.44 16.85
C ILE A 747 -13.83 3.95 17.82
N CYS A 748 -13.71 3.63 19.11
CA CYS A 748 -14.66 4.05 20.15
C CYS A 748 -14.90 5.57 20.13
N ARG A 749 -13.83 6.35 20.00
CA ARG A 749 -13.89 7.82 20.06
C ARG A 749 -14.54 8.46 18.85
N ASN A 750 -14.39 7.87 17.67
CA ASN A 750 -14.70 8.53 16.39
C ASN A 750 -15.84 7.85 15.60
N SER A 751 -16.40 6.75 16.12
CA SER A 751 -17.64 6.13 15.64
C SER A 751 -18.89 6.92 16.05
N ASP A 752 -20.04 6.64 15.44
CA ASP A 752 -21.31 7.31 15.77
C ASP A 752 -21.97 6.67 17.01
N GLY A 753 -21.88 5.33 17.16
CA GLY A 753 -22.63 4.59 18.18
C GLY A 753 -21.98 3.30 18.68
N ILE A 754 -20.70 3.04 18.40
CA ILE A 754 -20.00 1.86 18.95
C ILE A 754 -19.68 2.11 20.43
N THR A 755 -20.33 1.36 21.31
CA THR A 755 -20.14 1.44 22.77
C THR A 755 -19.30 0.29 23.34
N ARG A 756 -19.12 -0.79 22.56
CA ARG A 756 -18.31 -1.95 22.94
C ARG A 756 -17.43 -2.41 21.79
N VAL A 757 -16.19 -2.71 22.10
CA VAL A 757 -15.18 -3.14 21.10
C VAL A 757 -14.23 -4.15 21.72
N ARG A 758 -13.57 -4.96 20.90
CA ARG A 758 -12.46 -5.81 21.35
C ARG A 758 -11.21 -4.96 21.56
N GLN A 759 -10.37 -5.34 22.52
CA GLN A 759 -9.10 -4.65 22.78
C GLN A 759 -8.19 -4.65 21.55
N ARG A 760 -8.10 -5.78 20.83
CA ARG A 760 -7.36 -5.90 19.57
C ARG A 760 -8.29 -6.24 18.44
N VAL A 761 -8.66 -5.23 17.65
CA VAL A 761 -9.70 -5.36 16.62
C VAL A 761 -9.27 -6.15 15.40
N MET A 762 -7.97 -6.24 15.12
CA MET A 762 -7.41 -7.06 14.04
C MET A 762 -7.39 -8.56 14.41
N GLU A 763 -7.52 -8.89 15.70
CA GLU A 763 -7.58 -10.25 16.22
C GLU A 763 -9.05 -10.66 16.47
N ARG A 764 -9.37 -11.94 16.31
CA ARG A 764 -10.70 -12.48 16.61
C ARG A 764 -10.91 -12.55 18.12
N HIS A 765 -12.19 -12.62 18.50
CA HIS A 765 -12.59 -12.82 19.88
C HIS A 765 -12.05 -14.15 20.39
N LYS A 766 -11.33 -14.10 21.52
CA LYS A 766 -10.87 -15.29 22.24
C LYS A 766 -11.09 -15.05 23.73
N LEU A 767 -11.89 -15.92 24.34
CA LEU A 767 -12.27 -15.82 25.76
C LEU A 767 -11.00 -15.77 26.62
N GLY A 768 -10.94 -14.82 27.55
CA GLY A 768 -9.80 -14.59 28.44
C GLY A 768 -8.59 -13.88 27.82
N THR A 769 -8.54 -13.60 26.51
CA THR A 769 -7.39 -12.90 25.89
C THR A 769 -7.74 -11.70 25.00
N ASN A 770 -8.90 -11.69 24.34
CA ASN A 770 -9.35 -10.58 23.48
C ASN A 770 -10.88 -10.41 23.57
N GLU A 771 -11.34 -10.00 24.74
CA GLU A 771 -12.76 -9.84 25.05
C GLU A 771 -13.31 -8.47 24.63
N TYR A 772 -14.64 -8.36 24.57
CA TYR A 772 -15.31 -7.09 24.35
C TYR A 772 -15.29 -6.24 25.63
N MET A 773 -14.71 -5.05 25.52
CA MET A 773 -14.64 -4.03 26.56
C MET A 773 -15.60 -2.88 26.27
N ASP A 774 -15.97 -2.16 27.32
CA ASP A 774 -16.75 -0.92 27.19
C ASP A 774 -15.84 0.21 26.71
N CYS A 775 -16.30 1.00 25.74
CA CYS A 775 -15.54 2.13 25.19
C CYS A 775 -15.14 3.15 26.26
N ALA A 776 -15.95 3.34 27.32
CA ALA A 776 -15.62 4.22 28.44
C ALA A 776 -14.36 3.79 29.21
N GLN A 777 -13.93 2.53 29.08
CA GLN A 777 -12.70 2.04 29.69
C GLN A 777 -11.45 2.27 28.83
N LEU A 778 -11.63 2.58 27.54
CA LEU A 778 -10.55 2.76 26.56
C LEU A 778 -10.23 4.24 26.30
N ASP A 779 -11.21 5.14 26.47
CA ASP A 779 -11.05 6.56 26.14
C ASP A 779 -10.42 7.36 27.29
N SER A 780 -9.09 7.53 27.26
CA SER A 780 -8.33 8.14 28.36
C SER A 780 -7.14 9.00 27.91
N PHE A 781 -7.14 9.51 26.66
CA PHE A 781 -6.01 10.30 26.16
C PHE A 781 -5.89 11.63 26.92
N ASP A 782 -4.84 11.77 27.73
CA ASP A 782 -4.60 12.97 28.52
C ASP A 782 -3.85 14.03 27.69
N PHE A 783 -4.47 15.20 27.53
CA PHE A 783 -3.85 16.32 26.80
C PHE A 783 -2.93 17.17 27.67
N GLU A 784 -2.96 17.05 29.00
CA GLU A 784 -2.15 17.85 29.92
C GLU A 784 -0.64 17.91 29.59
N PRO A 785 0.02 16.82 29.11
CA PRO A 785 1.41 16.87 28.67
C PRO A 785 1.71 17.85 27.53
N TRP A 786 0.68 18.31 26.79
CA TRP A 786 0.77 19.31 25.73
C TRP A 786 0.43 20.74 26.18
N SER A 787 0.20 20.98 27.49
CA SER A 787 -0.09 22.33 28.01
C SER A 787 1.13 23.26 27.92
N ALA A 788 0.98 24.37 27.21
CA ALA A 788 2.01 25.40 27.06
C ALA A 788 2.29 26.14 28.38
N ALA A 789 1.26 26.35 29.22
CA ALA A 789 1.37 27.03 30.51
C ALA A 789 2.32 26.29 31.47
N LYS A 790 2.32 24.94 31.43
CA LYS A 790 3.22 24.10 32.24
C LYS A 790 4.62 23.95 31.62
N GLN A 791 4.80 24.23 30.34
CA GLN A 791 6.10 24.21 29.67
C GLN A 791 6.92 25.50 29.92
N MET A 792 6.30 26.59 30.36
CA MET A 792 7.03 27.77 30.84
C MET A 792 7.74 27.45 32.17
N LYS A 793 9.05 27.15 32.09
CA LYS A 793 9.92 27.26 33.27
C LYS A 793 9.87 28.72 33.74
N PRO A 794 9.84 29.00 35.06
CA PRO A 794 9.95 30.37 35.54
C PRO A 794 11.23 30.97 34.97
N LEU A 795 11.11 32.09 34.26
CA LEU A 795 12.27 32.93 33.93
C LEU A 795 13.07 33.10 35.23
N HIS A 796 14.36 32.74 35.21
CA HIS A 796 15.26 33.09 36.29
C HIS A 796 15.05 34.57 36.59
N LYS A 797 14.50 34.88 37.76
CA LYS A 797 14.52 36.26 38.28
C LYS A 797 15.99 36.66 38.26
N MET A 798 16.37 37.53 37.34
CA MET A 798 17.66 38.21 37.38
C MET A 798 17.66 39.00 38.69
N GLY A 799 18.29 38.44 39.72
CA GLY A 799 18.68 39.20 40.88
C GLY A 799 19.71 40.21 40.41
N PHE A 800 19.33 41.48 40.37
CA PHE A 800 20.30 42.56 40.25
C PHE A 800 21.20 42.52 41.49
N SER A 801 22.37 41.89 41.35
CA SER A 801 23.47 42.16 42.27
C SER A 801 23.96 43.56 41.96
N GLN A 802 23.77 44.50 42.89
CA GLN A 802 24.50 45.77 42.90
C GLN A 802 25.97 45.47 43.24
N ALA A 803 26.71 44.91 42.28
CA ALA A 803 28.15 44.93 42.33
C ALA A 803 28.61 46.26 41.73
N LEU A 804 29.14 47.14 42.58
CA LEU A 804 29.74 48.42 42.25
C LEU A 804 30.69 48.29 41.06
N THR A 805 30.29 48.87 39.93
CA THR A 805 31.13 49.01 38.74
C THR A 805 32.25 50.01 39.05
N LEU A 806 33.48 49.53 39.24
CA LEU A 806 34.68 50.37 39.14
C LEU A 806 34.88 50.73 37.67
N VAL A 807 34.31 51.86 37.27
CA VAL A 807 34.54 52.49 35.97
C VAL A 807 35.96 53.04 35.96
N ARG A 808 36.86 52.43 35.18
CA ARG A 808 38.16 53.01 34.86
C ARG A 808 37.98 53.96 33.68
N VAL A 809 37.87 55.25 33.97
CA VAL A 809 37.84 56.32 32.96
C VAL A 809 39.26 56.50 32.41
N MET A 810 39.48 56.19 31.14
CA MET A 810 40.68 56.62 30.41
C MET A 810 40.45 58.04 29.89
N GLN A 811 41.25 58.99 30.38
CA GLN A 811 41.32 60.34 29.83
C GLN A 811 42.22 60.39 28.58
N PRO A 812 41.92 61.24 27.60
CA PRO A 812 42.78 61.45 26.43
C PRO A 812 43.86 62.49 26.75
N THR A 813 45.13 62.16 26.54
CA THR A 813 46.21 63.17 26.50
C THR A 813 46.79 63.25 25.10
N GLN A 814 46.46 64.35 24.41
CA GLN A 814 47.19 64.83 23.26
C GLN A 814 48.58 65.36 23.66
N SER A 815 49.53 65.15 22.73
CA SER A 815 50.63 66.06 22.36
C SER A 815 51.81 66.23 23.35
N LYS A 816 53.01 65.78 22.92
CA LYS A 816 54.00 66.69 22.31
C LYS A 816 55.19 65.94 21.70
N ASN A 817 55.56 66.43 20.51
CA ASN A 817 56.75 66.16 19.71
C ASN A 817 58.06 66.03 20.52
N ASN A 818 58.95 65.12 20.10
CA ASN A 818 60.28 65.54 19.69
C ASN A 818 60.97 64.53 18.75
N ARG A 819 61.70 65.10 17.78
CA ARG A 819 62.48 64.48 16.70
C ARG A 819 63.66 63.64 17.23
N SER A 820 63.98 62.54 16.56
CA SER A 820 65.30 62.32 15.93
C SER A 820 65.29 61.12 14.98
N LEU A 821 66.00 61.28 13.86
CA LEU A 821 66.24 60.36 12.76
C LEU A 821 67.04 59.10 13.15
N ASP A 822 66.76 57.97 12.49
CA ASP A 822 67.73 57.14 11.72
C ASP A 822 66.95 56.02 10.99
N THR A 823 66.78 56.04 9.66
CA THR A 823 67.62 55.44 8.59
C THR A 823 68.14 54.02 8.91
N GLY A 824 67.96 52.96 8.10
CA GLY A 824 67.42 52.76 6.75
C GLY A 824 67.05 51.27 6.52
N THR A 825 66.19 50.97 5.54
CA THR A 825 66.51 50.37 4.20
C THR A 825 66.81 48.86 4.23
N VAL A 826 66.37 47.98 3.33
CA VAL A 826 65.65 48.00 2.03
C VAL A 826 65.28 46.52 1.73
N ALA A 827 64.04 46.17 1.34
CA ALA A 827 63.51 46.04 -0.04
C ALA A 827 64.23 44.95 -0.89
N ASN A 828 63.55 44.12 -1.69
CA ASN A 828 62.20 44.15 -2.27
C ASN A 828 61.48 42.81 -2.13
#